data_AF-A0AAN9MD56-F1
#
_entry.id   AF-A0AAN9MD56-F1
#
_cell.length_a   1.000
_cell.length_b   1.000
_cell.length_c   1.000
_cell.angle_alpha   90.00
_cell.angle_beta   90.00
_cell.angle_gamma   90.00
#
_symmetry.space_group_name_H-M   'P 1'
#
loop_
_entity.id
_entity.type
_entity.pdbx_description
1 polymer ?
#
loop_
_entity_poly.entity_id
_entity_poly.type
_entity_poly.pdbx_seq_one_letter_code
_entity_poly.pdbx_strand_id
1 'polypeptide(L)'
;MVLIVHRVYPCTLKLILLIALCTLSDCYDPLDSNGNITITFDIYQRTDNGYLARVTLQNYYQYRHVDKPGWSLGWTWANKEVIWSMSGGLATDRGNCSSYSGSDMPHSCKKDPIIVGLSSDVSQNRSEQCCQGGTLSAWAIDPLNSFSSFELEVRNLGDNPLGQAPNNLTLMAPGPGYTCSPLLDTDPTVSSDFGGLRQVPVLRTWKSTCAYSSFLANTSPMCCVSLSSFYNPTVTNCRNCSCGCREADISTVSCIRPSDPLSGPDEDDTVECSNHMCPIRVHWHFKNNYMDQWRVKLTISNYNFKRNYSNWNVLVQHPGFTQKARTYSFNSSKLQTVGLQDGVHLFWGIDFYNKELLHSDKDRVGSVTTEILMEKDPNSFTLSNGWVFPRRIYFNGENCEMPLPDTFPMLPNGSSTLRSTYCAFNLLFILLFPALEKKSHKRHKNLRETVMAALGDQSAAHAKEDETVVAEPKPEDRPISNIVIVIAMQTEALPVVNRFQLTEDPHSPFPQGVPWVRYHGTYKNLNINLIWPGKDPALGVDSVGTISSALVTYAAIQALQPDLIINAGTAGGFKAKGASVGDIFVASDCAFHDRRIPIPVFDLYGVGLRKALETPNLIKELNLKVAKLSTGDSLDMTQQDESSIIANDAGVKDMEGAAVAYVADLLKVPAIFIKAVTDIVDGDKPTAEEFLQNLAAVTAALDLAVEQVINFINGKYTSEL
;
A
#
# COMPACT_ATOMS: atom_id res chain seq x y z
N MET A 1 -39.62 14.32 43.88
CA MET A 1 -38.39 13.50 43.85
C MET A 1 -38.53 12.52 42.68
N VAL A 2 -38.57 13.01 41.43
CA VAL A 2 -37.43 13.19 40.48
C VAL A 2 -36.46 12.01 40.47
N LEU A 3 -36.46 11.26 39.36
CA LEU A 3 -35.34 10.62 38.63
C LEU A 3 -35.96 9.66 37.58
N ILE A 4 -36.52 10.17 36.48
CA ILE A 4 -35.89 10.35 35.15
C ILE A 4 -35.05 9.15 34.70
N VAL A 5 -35.72 8.27 33.97
CA VAL A 5 -35.17 7.41 32.93
C VAL A 5 -34.90 8.27 31.69
N HIS A 6 -33.65 8.36 31.23
CA HIS A 6 -33.35 8.64 29.82
C HIS A 6 -31.90 8.32 29.44
N ARG A 7 -31.76 7.71 28.24
CA ARG A 7 -30.57 7.66 27.35
C ARG A 7 -29.42 6.74 27.74
N VAL A 8 -29.55 5.47 27.35
CA VAL A 8 -28.40 4.68 26.88
C VAL A 8 -27.96 5.28 25.53
N TYR A 9 -26.70 5.73 25.47
CA TYR A 9 -26.13 6.51 24.38
C TYR A 9 -25.86 5.67 23.11
N PRO A 10 -25.97 6.26 21.90
CA PRO A 10 -25.59 5.64 20.62
C PRO A 10 -24.07 5.41 20.45
N CYS A 11 -23.26 5.78 21.45
CA CYS A 11 -21.80 5.72 21.41
C CYS A 11 -21.26 4.32 21.78
N THR A 12 -21.92 3.61 22.70
CA THR A 12 -21.53 2.25 23.09
C THR A 12 -21.87 1.23 22.00
N LEU A 13 -22.97 1.42 21.26
CA LEU A 13 -23.31 0.61 20.09
C LEU A 13 -22.32 0.85 18.94
N LYS A 14 -21.84 2.09 18.77
CA LYS A 14 -20.79 2.43 17.78
C LYS A 14 -19.43 1.85 18.14
N LEU A 15 -19.07 1.82 19.42
CA LEU A 15 -17.81 1.24 19.89
C LEU A 15 -17.79 -0.29 19.73
N ILE A 16 -18.92 -0.96 19.99
CA ILE A 16 -19.06 -2.41 19.77
C ILE A 16 -19.04 -2.73 18.27
N LEU A 17 -19.63 -1.88 17.42
CA LEU A 17 -19.53 -2.00 15.96
C LEU A 17 -18.10 -1.76 15.46
N LEU A 18 -17.36 -0.81 16.05
CA LEU A 18 -15.96 -0.52 15.73
C LEU A 18 -15.02 -1.68 16.12
N ILE A 19 -15.24 -2.30 17.29
CA ILE A 19 -14.42 -3.44 17.75
C ILE A 19 -14.71 -4.69 16.89
N ALA A 20 -15.95 -4.88 16.42
CA ALA A 20 -16.28 -5.92 15.45
C ALA A 20 -15.60 -5.69 14.08
N LEU A 21 -15.42 -4.43 13.67
CA LEU A 21 -14.76 -4.05 12.42
C LEU A 21 -13.22 -4.16 12.48
N CYS A 22 -12.61 -4.04 13.65
CA CYS A 22 -11.13 -4.11 13.79
C CYS A 22 -10.56 -5.53 13.68
N THR A 23 -11.38 -6.58 13.67
CA THR A 23 -10.92 -7.98 13.53
C THR A 23 -10.81 -8.44 12.07
N LEU A 24 -10.99 -7.54 11.10
CA LEU A 24 -11.08 -7.86 9.66
C LEU A 24 -9.96 -7.25 8.80
N SER A 25 -8.95 -6.59 9.41
CA SER A 25 -7.90 -5.85 8.67
C SER A 25 -7.00 -6.74 7.80
N ASP A 26 -6.95 -8.05 8.05
CA ASP A 26 -5.89 -8.90 7.49
C ASP A 26 -6.34 -9.73 6.25
N CYS A 27 -7.57 -9.50 5.79
CA CYS A 27 -8.15 -10.11 4.57
C CYS A 27 -8.82 -9.08 3.64
N TYR A 28 -8.46 -7.79 3.74
CA TYR A 28 -9.13 -6.73 3.00
C TYR A 28 -8.60 -6.57 1.57
N ASP A 29 -9.42 -6.94 0.58
CA ASP A 29 -9.18 -6.65 -0.83
C ASP A 29 -9.80 -5.29 -1.21
N PRO A 30 -9.01 -4.24 -1.51
CA PRO A 30 -9.56 -2.91 -1.81
C PRO A 30 -10.36 -2.87 -3.12
N LEU A 31 -10.19 -3.84 -4.02
CA LEU A 31 -10.95 -3.95 -5.27
C LEU A 31 -12.23 -4.78 -5.10
N ASP A 32 -12.36 -5.52 -3.99
CA ASP A 32 -13.53 -6.33 -3.65
C ASP A 32 -13.75 -6.39 -2.13
N SER A 33 -14.04 -5.23 -1.54
CA SER A 33 -14.18 -5.05 -0.09
C SER A 33 -15.25 -5.92 0.59
N ASN A 34 -16.21 -6.45 -0.17
CA ASN A 34 -17.28 -7.30 0.33
C ASN A 34 -17.13 -8.77 -0.10
N GLY A 35 -16.06 -9.10 -0.82
CA GLY A 35 -15.80 -10.45 -1.30
C GLY A 35 -15.53 -11.42 -0.14
N ASN A 36 -16.26 -12.53 -0.12
CA ASN A 36 -16.06 -13.61 0.85
C ASN A 36 -16.63 -14.93 0.31
N ILE A 37 -16.29 -16.04 0.96
CA ILE A 37 -16.99 -17.32 0.80
C ILE A 37 -17.81 -17.58 2.06
N THR A 38 -19.13 -17.65 1.92
CA THR A 38 -20.02 -17.97 3.03
C THR A 38 -20.32 -19.46 3.04
N ILE A 39 -20.16 -20.09 4.21
CA ILE A 39 -20.46 -21.51 4.43
C ILE A 39 -21.68 -21.59 5.35
N THR A 40 -22.73 -22.24 4.87
CA THR A 40 -24.02 -22.36 5.56
C THR A 40 -24.35 -23.82 5.82
N PHE A 41 -24.64 -24.17 7.07
CA PHE A 41 -25.18 -25.47 7.48
C PHE A 41 -26.67 -25.30 7.79
N ASP A 42 -27.52 -25.77 6.90
CA ASP A 42 -28.98 -25.74 7.06
C ASP A 42 -29.48 -27.11 7.51
N ILE A 43 -29.95 -27.21 8.74
CA ILE A 43 -30.61 -28.41 9.27
C ILE A 43 -32.09 -28.33 8.90
N TYR A 44 -32.50 -29.09 7.89
CA TYR A 44 -33.86 -29.01 7.34
C TYR A 44 -34.80 -30.10 7.85
N GLN A 45 -34.26 -31.22 8.33
CA GLN A 45 -35.08 -32.34 8.81
C GLN A 45 -34.42 -33.06 9.98
N ARG A 46 -35.23 -33.44 10.97
CA ARG A 46 -34.81 -34.30 12.09
C ARG A 46 -35.08 -35.77 11.76
N THR A 47 -34.18 -36.65 12.17
CA THR A 47 -34.35 -38.10 12.08
C THR A 47 -34.41 -38.72 13.48
N ASP A 48 -34.79 -39.99 13.58
CA ASP A 48 -34.94 -40.66 14.88
C ASP A 48 -33.63 -40.69 15.69
N ASN A 49 -32.49 -40.74 15.00
CA ASN A 49 -31.16 -40.87 15.60
C ASN A 49 -30.21 -39.71 15.25
N GLY A 50 -30.73 -38.60 14.73
CA GLY A 50 -29.91 -37.61 14.06
C GLY A 50 -30.65 -36.43 13.41
N TYR A 51 -30.00 -35.83 12.43
CA TYR A 51 -30.61 -34.85 11.53
C TYR A 51 -30.02 -34.94 10.12
N LEU A 52 -30.76 -34.39 9.15
CA LEU A 52 -30.27 -34.11 7.81
C LEU A 52 -29.92 -32.63 7.69
N ALA A 53 -28.73 -32.37 7.17
CA ALA A 53 -28.24 -31.03 6.92
C ALA A 53 -27.76 -30.88 5.49
N ARG A 54 -27.96 -29.68 4.94
CA ARG A 54 -27.37 -29.24 3.67
C ARG A 54 -26.29 -28.23 3.99
N VAL A 55 -25.09 -28.46 3.47
CA VAL A 55 -23.96 -27.56 3.58
C VAL A 55 -23.77 -26.86 2.24
N THR A 56 -23.82 -25.54 2.24
CA THR A 56 -23.69 -24.71 1.04
C THR A 56 -22.48 -23.80 1.17
N LEU A 57 -21.59 -23.84 0.18
CA LEU A 57 -20.49 -22.90 -0.01
C LEU A 57 -20.90 -21.90 -1.09
N GLN A 58 -20.93 -20.62 -0.76
CA GLN A 58 -21.33 -19.54 -1.66
C GLN A 58 -20.19 -18.55 -1.81
N ASN A 59 -19.69 -18.39 -3.04
CA ASN A 59 -18.65 -17.43 -3.39
C ASN A 59 -19.28 -16.08 -3.75
N TYR A 60 -18.93 -15.04 -2.99
CA TYR A 60 -19.31 -13.66 -3.24
C TYR A 60 -18.17 -12.81 -3.79
N TYR A 61 -16.97 -13.38 -3.98
CA TYR A 61 -15.89 -12.66 -4.64
C TYR A 61 -16.27 -12.32 -6.08
N GLN A 62 -16.10 -11.06 -6.47
CA GLN A 62 -16.49 -10.55 -7.78
C GLN A 62 -15.60 -11.09 -8.89
N TYR A 63 -14.30 -11.33 -8.62
CA TYR A 63 -13.33 -11.73 -9.63
C TYR A 63 -12.39 -12.87 -9.20
N ARG A 64 -12.59 -13.48 -8.03
CA ARG A 64 -11.82 -14.65 -7.57
C ARG A 64 -12.63 -15.93 -7.73
N HIS A 65 -12.07 -16.89 -8.46
CA HIS A 65 -12.66 -18.22 -8.62
C HIS A 65 -11.99 -19.23 -7.68
N VAL A 66 -12.70 -20.30 -7.37
CA VAL A 66 -12.11 -21.56 -6.89
C VAL A 66 -12.00 -22.47 -8.10
N ASP A 67 -10.77 -22.62 -8.61
CA ASP A 67 -10.47 -23.49 -9.76
C ASP A 67 -10.06 -24.90 -9.30
N LYS A 68 -9.86 -25.82 -10.24
CA LYS A 68 -9.36 -27.18 -9.96
C LYS A 68 -8.04 -27.13 -9.16
N PRO A 69 -7.83 -28.02 -8.17
CA PRO A 69 -8.62 -29.22 -7.83
C PRO A 69 -9.92 -28.98 -7.05
N GLY A 70 -10.29 -27.72 -6.80
CA GLY A 70 -11.52 -27.35 -6.11
C GLY A 70 -11.33 -27.06 -4.62
N TRP A 71 -12.44 -26.80 -3.92
CA TRP A 71 -12.43 -26.58 -2.48
C TRP A 71 -12.32 -27.89 -1.68
N SER A 72 -11.69 -27.80 -0.50
CA SER A 72 -11.77 -28.80 0.56
C SER A 72 -12.18 -28.14 1.87
N LEU A 73 -13.23 -28.66 2.49
CA LEU A 73 -13.84 -28.12 3.70
C LEU A 73 -13.61 -29.07 4.87
N GLY A 74 -12.94 -28.60 5.91
CA GLY A 74 -12.71 -29.34 7.15
C GLY A 74 -13.38 -28.68 8.35
N TRP A 75 -13.75 -29.47 9.36
CA TRP A 75 -14.24 -28.99 10.65
C TRP A 75 -13.99 -30.02 11.74
N THR A 76 -14.20 -29.65 12.99
CA THR A 76 -14.15 -30.55 14.15
C THR A 76 -15.52 -30.66 14.80
N TRP A 77 -16.05 -31.88 14.93
CA TRP A 77 -17.28 -32.15 15.67
C TRP A 77 -17.15 -31.77 17.16
N ALA A 78 -18.21 -31.19 17.73
CA ALA A 78 -18.23 -30.74 19.12
C ALA A 78 -18.19 -31.94 20.10
N ASN A 79 -18.86 -33.04 19.76
CA ASN A 79 -19.01 -34.23 20.58
C ASN A 79 -18.46 -35.47 19.85
N LYS A 80 -19.32 -36.49 19.69
CA LYS A 80 -19.02 -37.78 19.05
C LYS A 80 -19.88 -37.98 17.80
N GLU A 81 -20.31 -36.90 17.17
CA GLU A 81 -21.11 -36.92 15.96
C GLU A 81 -20.39 -37.69 14.85
N VAL A 82 -21.16 -38.38 14.01
CA VAL A 82 -20.65 -39.14 12.87
C VAL A 82 -21.43 -38.78 11.61
N ILE A 83 -20.76 -38.83 10.46
CA ILE A 83 -21.40 -38.67 9.15
C ILE A 83 -21.91 -40.06 8.74
N TRP A 84 -23.21 -40.27 8.82
CA TRP A 84 -23.83 -41.55 8.48
C TRP A 84 -23.88 -41.76 6.97
N SER A 85 -24.43 -40.78 6.25
CA SER A 85 -24.51 -40.77 4.79
C SER A 85 -24.21 -39.37 4.27
N MET A 86 -23.77 -39.29 3.01
CA MET A 86 -23.45 -38.03 2.34
C MET A 86 -23.83 -38.12 0.86
N SER A 87 -24.38 -37.03 0.33
CA SER A 87 -24.65 -36.87 -1.10
C SER A 87 -24.02 -35.56 -1.58
N GLY A 88 -23.37 -35.62 -2.74
CA GLY A 88 -22.76 -34.46 -3.37
C GLY A 88 -21.42 -33.95 -2.83
N GLY A 89 -20.89 -34.59 -1.79
CA GLY A 89 -19.52 -34.43 -1.31
C GLY A 89 -18.92 -35.78 -0.95
N LEU A 90 -17.61 -35.81 -0.72
CA LEU A 90 -16.90 -37.01 -0.28
C LEU A 90 -16.01 -36.69 0.93
N ALA A 91 -16.13 -37.47 1.99
CA ALA A 91 -15.17 -37.45 3.09
C ALA A 91 -13.89 -38.16 2.64
N THR A 92 -12.76 -37.49 2.74
CA THR A 92 -11.45 -38.02 2.32
C THR A 92 -10.98 -39.20 3.17
N ASP A 93 -11.43 -39.28 4.42
CA ASP A 93 -11.06 -40.31 5.38
C ASP A 93 -12.29 -40.77 6.18
N ARG A 94 -12.48 -42.10 6.25
CA ARG A 94 -13.56 -42.73 7.01
C ARG A 94 -13.28 -42.76 8.52
N GLY A 95 -12.01 -42.72 8.94
CA GLY A 95 -11.62 -42.85 10.34
C GLY A 95 -11.96 -44.21 10.96
N ASN A 96 -11.89 -44.29 12.29
CA ASN A 96 -12.14 -45.53 13.04
C ASN A 96 -13.63 -45.70 13.38
N CYS A 97 -14.36 -46.45 12.56
CA CYS A 97 -15.76 -46.79 12.77
C CYS A 97 -16.00 -48.13 13.49
N SER A 98 -15.01 -48.70 14.19
CA SER A 98 -15.11 -50.06 14.76
C SER A 98 -16.22 -50.28 15.77
N SER A 99 -16.79 -49.19 16.35
CA SER A 99 -17.93 -49.26 17.27
C SER A 99 -19.26 -49.60 16.58
N TYR A 100 -19.31 -49.58 15.24
CA TYR A 100 -20.51 -49.89 14.46
C TYR A 100 -20.35 -51.26 13.81
N SER A 101 -21.26 -52.19 14.10
CA SER A 101 -21.27 -53.55 13.57
C SER A 101 -22.54 -53.78 12.73
N GLY A 102 -22.40 -54.08 11.45
CA GLY A 102 -23.52 -54.32 10.54
C GLY A 102 -23.17 -54.14 9.06
N SER A 103 -24.15 -54.32 8.17
CA SER A 103 -24.02 -54.10 6.71
C SER A 103 -24.08 -52.63 6.30
N ASP A 104 -24.55 -51.74 7.18
CA ASP A 104 -24.67 -50.31 6.96
C ASP A 104 -23.65 -49.58 7.86
N MET A 105 -22.59 -49.05 7.24
CA MET A 105 -21.44 -48.45 7.92
C MET A 105 -21.47 -46.93 7.72
N PRO A 106 -21.16 -46.11 8.74
CA PRO A 106 -21.07 -44.66 8.57
C PRO A 106 -20.09 -44.28 7.47
N HIS A 107 -20.43 -43.23 6.73
CA HIS A 107 -19.56 -42.62 5.73
C HIS A 107 -18.22 -42.16 6.33
N SER A 108 -18.26 -41.51 7.50
CA SER A 108 -17.07 -41.16 8.28
C SER A 108 -17.35 -41.03 9.78
N CYS A 109 -16.47 -41.63 10.59
CA CYS A 109 -16.46 -41.52 12.06
C CYS A 109 -15.31 -40.65 12.58
N LYS A 110 -14.63 -39.93 11.69
CA LYS A 110 -13.53 -39.04 12.06
C LYS A 110 -14.10 -37.83 12.80
N LYS A 111 -13.42 -37.43 13.90
CA LYS A 111 -13.83 -36.25 14.68
C LYS A 111 -13.62 -34.94 13.89
N ASP A 112 -12.60 -34.92 13.06
CA ASP A 112 -12.15 -33.83 12.20
C ASP A 112 -12.23 -34.21 10.71
N PRO A 113 -13.45 -34.38 10.14
CA PRO A 113 -13.59 -34.78 8.75
C PRO A 113 -13.14 -33.67 7.78
N ILE A 114 -12.58 -34.07 6.63
CA ILE A 114 -12.29 -33.19 5.50
C ILE A 114 -13.11 -33.67 4.31
N ILE A 115 -13.93 -32.77 3.78
CA ILE A 115 -14.86 -33.01 2.68
C ILE A 115 -14.37 -32.32 1.41
N VAL A 116 -14.46 -33.01 0.29
CA VAL A 116 -14.16 -32.47 -1.05
C VAL A 116 -15.38 -32.55 -1.96
N GLY A 117 -15.49 -31.61 -2.89
CA GLY A 117 -16.56 -31.62 -3.89
C GLY A 117 -16.41 -32.77 -4.87
N LEU A 118 -17.51 -33.46 -5.17
CA LEU A 118 -17.52 -34.55 -6.16
C LEU A 118 -17.48 -34.01 -7.59
N SER A 119 -16.80 -34.70 -8.50
CA SER A 119 -16.90 -34.43 -9.95
C SER A 119 -18.17 -35.04 -10.54
N SER A 120 -18.58 -34.54 -11.69
CA SER A 120 -19.77 -34.99 -12.43
C SER A 120 -19.77 -36.48 -12.81
N ASP A 121 -18.59 -37.12 -12.80
CA ASP A 121 -18.38 -38.44 -13.39
C ASP A 121 -18.64 -39.58 -12.38
N VAL A 122 -18.73 -39.28 -11.09
CA VAL A 122 -18.92 -40.24 -10.00
C VAL A 122 -20.40 -40.28 -9.58
N SER A 123 -21.28 -40.65 -10.52
CA SER A 123 -22.73 -40.53 -10.33
C SER A 123 -23.40 -41.79 -9.73
N GLN A 124 -23.81 -41.71 -8.47
CA GLN A 124 -25.01 -42.43 -7.98
C GLN A 124 -25.95 -41.57 -7.11
N ASN A 125 -25.46 -40.55 -6.39
CA ASN A 125 -26.29 -39.70 -5.51
C ASN A 125 -26.12 -38.21 -5.84
N ARG A 126 -27.02 -37.66 -6.68
CA ARG A 126 -27.04 -36.24 -7.04
C ARG A 126 -27.97 -35.47 -6.09
N SER A 127 -27.43 -34.49 -5.37
CA SER A 127 -28.22 -33.41 -4.74
C SER A 127 -28.44 -32.28 -5.77
N GLU A 128 -29.44 -31.42 -5.55
CA GLU A 128 -29.65 -30.22 -6.38
C GLU A 128 -28.40 -29.32 -6.33
N GLN A 129 -27.94 -28.82 -7.49
CA GLN A 129 -26.83 -27.86 -7.61
C GLN A 129 -25.47 -28.37 -7.05
N CYS A 130 -25.27 -29.68 -7.10
CA CYS A 130 -24.02 -30.35 -6.78
C CYS A 130 -23.09 -30.57 -8.00
N CYS A 131 -21.82 -30.85 -7.67
CA CYS A 131 -20.98 -31.82 -8.39
C CYS A 131 -20.11 -31.25 -9.53
N GLN A 132 -19.61 -30.03 -9.33
CA GLN A 132 -18.68 -29.37 -10.26
C GLN A 132 -17.20 -29.66 -9.93
N GLY A 133 -16.89 -30.75 -9.24
CA GLY A 133 -15.52 -31.08 -8.85
C GLY A 133 -14.91 -30.04 -7.90
N GLY A 134 -15.74 -29.41 -7.07
CA GLY A 134 -15.29 -28.41 -6.09
C GLY A 134 -14.96 -27.03 -6.67
N THR A 135 -15.29 -26.72 -7.93
CA THR A 135 -15.09 -25.37 -8.48
C THR A 135 -16.18 -24.40 -8.03
N LEU A 136 -15.84 -23.14 -7.84
CA LEU A 136 -16.79 -22.04 -7.57
C LEU A 136 -16.43 -20.85 -8.48
N SER A 137 -17.40 -20.40 -9.28
CA SER A 137 -17.20 -19.23 -10.14
C SER A 137 -17.18 -17.93 -9.32
N ALA A 138 -16.47 -16.92 -9.81
CA ALA A 138 -16.57 -15.57 -9.30
C ALA A 138 -17.96 -15.00 -9.59
N TRP A 139 -18.51 -14.29 -8.62
CA TRP A 139 -19.89 -13.81 -8.62
C TRP A 139 -20.19 -12.90 -9.81
N ALA A 140 -19.29 -11.99 -10.19
CA ALA A 140 -19.54 -11.05 -11.29
C ALA A 140 -19.51 -11.71 -12.68
N ILE A 141 -18.97 -12.93 -12.78
CA ILE A 141 -18.82 -13.66 -14.05
C ILE A 141 -19.96 -14.66 -14.21
N ASP A 142 -20.20 -15.49 -13.20
CA ASP A 142 -21.24 -16.51 -13.24
C ASP A 142 -21.84 -16.74 -11.84
N PRO A 143 -22.87 -15.95 -11.47
CA PRO A 143 -23.57 -16.10 -10.20
C PRO A 143 -24.23 -17.48 -10.03
N LEU A 144 -24.63 -18.15 -11.12
CA LEU A 144 -25.33 -19.43 -11.04
C LEU A 144 -24.40 -20.58 -10.65
N ASN A 145 -23.13 -20.50 -11.03
CA ASN A 145 -22.09 -21.47 -10.67
C ASN A 145 -21.16 -20.95 -9.56
N SER A 146 -21.57 -19.91 -8.85
CA SER A 146 -20.82 -19.32 -7.73
C SER A 146 -21.00 -20.06 -6.41
N PHE A 147 -21.78 -21.15 -6.38
CA PHE A 147 -22.04 -21.91 -5.17
C PHE A 147 -22.04 -23.41 -5.43
N SER A 148 -21.85 -24.17 -4.35
CA SER A 148 -21.88 -25.62 -4.36
C SER A 148 -22.49 -26.11 -3.04
N SER A 149 -23.31 -27.16 -3.11
CA SER A 149 -23.91 -27.76 -1.94
C SER A 149 -23.76 -29.29 -1.91
N PHE A 150 -23.71 -29.81 -0.69
CA PHE A 150 -23.76 -31.24 -0.40
C PHE A 150 -24.66 -31.47 0.81
N GLU A 151 -25.26 -32.66 0.89
CA GLU A 151 -26.11 -33.06 2.00
C GLU A 151 -25.43 -34.14 2.82
N LEU A 152 -25.72 -34.15 4.11
CA LEU A 152 -25.18 -35.14 5.03
C LEU A 152 -26.18 -35.48 6.13
N GLU A 153 -26.20 -36.75 6.51
CA GLU A 153 -26.93 -37.26 7.66
C GLU A 153 -25.97 -37.36 8.85
N VAL A 154 -26.24 -36.61 9.92
CA VAL A 154 -25.47 -36.66 11.17
C VAL A 154 -26.19 -37.51 12.18
N ARG A 155 -25.46 -38.40 12.86
CA ARG A 155 -25.98 -39.17 14.00
C ARG A 155 -25.08 -39.02 15.22
N ASN A 156 -25.51 -39.61 16.34
CA ASN A 156 -24.78 -39.63 17.63
C ASN A 156 -24.68 -38.24 18.31
N LEU A 157 -25.83 -37.55 18.39
CA LEU A 157 -25.93 -36.15 18.82
C LEU A 157 -25.95 -35.93 20.35
N GLY A 158 -25.80 -36.98 21.16
CA GLY A 158 -25.89 -36.89 22.62
C GLY A 158 -27.25 -36.36 23.10
N ASP A 159 -27.25 -35.45 24.07
CA ASP A 159 -28.47 -34.91 24.70
C ASP A 159 -29.15 -33.79 23.89
N ASN A 160 -28.50 -33.26 22.84
CA ASN A 160 -29.03 -32.17 22.04
C ASN A 160 -29.56 -32.67 20.68
N PRO A 161 -30.89 -32.66 20.45
CA PRO A 161 -31.49 -33.29 19.29
C PRO A 161 -31.19 -32.63 17.93
N LEU A 162 -30.66 -31.41 17.91
CA LEU A 162 -30.23 -30.70 16.69
C LEU A 162 -28.71 -30.49 16.65
N GLY A 163 -27.96 -31.14 17.54
CA GLY A 163 -26.51 -31.01 17.65
C GLY A 163 -26.03 -29.61 18.05
N GLN A 164 -24.71 -29.49 18.13
CA GLN A 164 -24.00 -28.23 18.33
C GLN A 164 -23.26 -27.85 17.05
N ALA A 165 -23.01 -26.55 16.87
CA ALA A 165 -22.25 -26.07 15.73
C ALA A 165 -20.82 -26.69 15.74
N PRO A 166 -20.32 -27.18 14.60
CA PRO A 166 -18.93 -27.61 14.48
C PRO A 166 -17.93 -26.51 14.84
N ASN A 167 -16.78 -26.91 15.37
CA ASN A 167 -15.68 -26.03 15.72
C ASN A 167 -14.56 -26.10 14.67
N ASN A 168 -13.64 -25.13 14.68
CA ASN A 168 -12.43 -25.13 13.85
C ASN A 168 -12.71 -25.38 12.36
N LEU A 169 -13.57 -24.55 11.76
CA LEU A 169 -13.86 -24.63 10.33
C LEU A 169 -12.63 -24.19 9.52
N THR A 170 -12.20 -25.03 8.58
CA THR A 170 -11.06 -24.77 7.70
C THR A 170 -11.49 -24.89 6.25
N LEU A 171 -11.18 -23.89 5.43
CA LEU A 171 -11.43 -23.93 3.99
C LEU A 171 -10.09 -23.87 3.25
N MET A 172 -9.83 -24.84 2.39
CA MET A 172 -8.79 -24.72 1.37
C MET A 172 -9.47 -24.63 0.02
N ALA A 173 -8.99 -23.71 -0.81
CA ALA A 173 -9.48 -23.51 -2.17
C ALA A 173 -8.28 -22.97 -2.95
N PRO A 174 -7.83 -23.77 -3.93
CA PRO A 174 -6.44 -24.13 -4.20
C PRO A 174 -5.38 -23.45 -3.30
N GLY A 175 -4.91 -24.15 -2.27
CA GLY A 175 -3.88 -23.65 -1.34
C GLY A 175 -4.42 -23.06 -0.01
N PRO A 176 -3.53 -22.68 0.92
CA PRO A 176 -3.87 -22.23 2.27
C PRO A 176 -4.18 -20.72 2.32
N GLY A 177 -5.15 -20.25 1.54
CA GLY A 177 -5.44 -18.82 1.41
C GLY A 177 -6.63 -18.28 2.22
N TYR A 178 -7.50 -19.15 2.76
CA TYR A 178 -8.76 -18.72 3.37
C TYR A 178 -8.76 -18.90 4.88
N THR A 179 -9.24 -17.88 5.60
CA THR A 179 -9.48 -17.93 7.05
C THR A 179 -10.97 -17.75 7.31
N CYS A 180 -11.57 -18.65 8.09
CA CYS A 180 -13.00 -18.67 8.37
C CYS A 180 -13.30 -18.21 9.81
N SER A 181 -14.39 -17.47 9.98
CA SER A 181 -14.94 -17.17 11.30
C SER A 181 -15.53 -18.41 11.96
N PRO A 182 -15.80 -18.39 13.28
CA PRO A 182 -16.56 -19.45 13.93
C PRO A 182 -17.97 -19.59 13.33
N LEU A 183 -18.52 -20.81 13.30
CA LEU A 183 -19.91 -21.04 12.90
C LEU A 183 -20.86 -20.44 13.95
N LEU A 184 -21.62 -19.42 13.55
CA LEU A 184 -22.58 -18.73 14.40
C LEU A 184 -24.01 -19.20 14.09
N ASP A 185 -24.84 -19.28 15.12
CA ASP A 185 -26.27 -19.53 15.00
C ASP A 185 -26.97 -18.27 14.45
N THR A 186 -27.75 -18.43 13.39
CA THR A 186 -28.44 -17.33 12.71
C THR A 186 -29.91 -17.63 12.51
N ASP A 187 -30.69 -16.62 12.13
CA ASP A 187 -32.08 -16.83 11.73
C ASP A 187 -32.19 -17.95 10.68
N PRO A 188 -33.16 -18.87 10.81
CA PRO A 188 -33.26 -20.01 9.92
C PRO A 188 -33.42 -19.60 8.46
N THR A 189 -32.60 -20.18 7.58
CA THR A 189 -32.72 -19.98 6.14
C THR A 189 -34.11 -20.42 5.67
N VAL A 190 -34.72 -19.59 4.82
CA VAL A 190 -35.99 -19.93 4.20
C VAL A 190 -35.73 -20.73 2.93
N SER A 191 -36.06 -22.01 2.95
CA SER A 191 -36.03 -22.87 1.78
C SER A 191 -37.33 -22.77 1.00
N SER A 192 -37.29 -23.00 -0.31
CA SER A 192 -38.48 -23.05 -1.16
C SER A 192 -38.89 -24.49 -1.42
N ASP A 193 -40.13 -24.83 -1.10
CA ASP A 193 -40.78 -26.10 -1.41
C ASP A 193 -41.84 -25.91 -2.52
N PHE A 194 -42.27 -26.99 -3.16
CA PHE A 194 -43.26 -26.99 -4.26
C PHE A 194 -42.90 -26.04 -5.41
N GLY A 195 -41.66 -26.08 -5.89
CA GLY A 195 -41.22 -25.29 -7.05
C GLY A 195 -41.25 -23.77 -6.81
N GLY A 196 -41.06 -23.32 -5.57
CA GLY A 196 -41.01 -21.89 -5.22
C GLY A 196 -42.28 -21.34 -4.57
N LEU A 197 -43.37 -22.12 -4.53
CA LEU A 197 -44.68 -21.64 -4.07
C LEU A 197 -44.83 -21.60 -2.55
N ARG A 198 -44.06 -22.42 -1.82
CA ARG A 198 -44.11 -22.47 -0.36
C ARG A 198 -42.75 -22.16 0.23
N GLN A 199 -42.70 -21.15 1.08
CA GLN A 199 -41.52 -20.86 1.89
C GLN A 199 -41.57 -21.70 3.17
N VAL A 200 -40.54 -22.52 3.37
CA VAL A 200 -40.40 -23.38 4.56
C VAL A 200 -39.07 -23.02 5.24
N PRO A 201 -39.11 -22.42 6.44
CA PRO A 201 -37.90 -22.19 7.21
C PRO A 201 -37.29 -23.54 7.61
N VAL A 202 -35.98 -23.65 7.49
CA VAL A 202 -35.26 -24.82 8.02
C VAL A 202 -35.33 -24.83 9.55
N LEU A 203 -35.00 -25.95 10.18
CA LEU A 203 -35.09 -26.09 11.64
C LEU A 203 -34.03 -25.27 12.35
N ARG A 204 -32.83 -25.17 11.77
CA ARG A 204 -31.70 -24.40 12.31
C ARG A 204 -30.67 -24.10 11.23
N THR A 205 -29.99 -22.96 11.34
CA THR A 205 -28.95 -22.55 10.40
C THR A 205 -27.70 -22.09 11.14
N TRP A 206 -26.54 -22.62 10.76
CA TRP A 206 -25.24 -22.08 11.18
C TRP A 206 -24.50 -21.46 9.98
N LYS A 207 -23.89 -20.29 10.18
CA LYS A 207 -23.15 -19.57 9.13
C LYS A 207 -21.74 -19.21 9.58
N SER A 208 -20.81 -19.34 8.65
CA SER A 208 -19.42 -18.89 8.78
C SER A 208 -19.03 -18.12 7.52
N THR A 209 -18.22 -17.09 7.69
CA THR A 209 -17.69 -16.30 6.59
C THR A 209 -16.19 -16.51 6.50
N CYS A 210 -15.72 -16.90 5.32
CA CYS A 210 -14.32 -17.13 5.02
C CYS A 210 -13.80 -16.02 4.12
N ALA A 211 -12.69 -15.40 4.52
CA ALA A 211 -12.03 -14.35 3.77
C ALA A 211 -10.65 -14.82 3.30
N TYR A 212 -10.28 -14.43 2.08
CA TYR A 212 -9.02 -14.75 1.46
C TYR A 212 -7.93 -13.76 1.89
N SER A 213 -6.76 -14.27 2.25
CA SER A 213 -5.55 -13.49 2.54
C SER A 213 -4.44 -13.88 1.58
N SER A 214 -3.99 -12.91 0.77
CA SER A 214 -2.87 -13.09 -0.14
C SER A 214 -1.55 -13.38 0.58
N PHE A 215 -1.41 -12.94 1.84
CA PHE A 215 -0.25 -13.22 2.67
C PHE A 215 -0.14 -14.70 3.06
N LEU A 216 -1.28 -15.35 3.35
CA LEU A 216 -1.32 -16.77 3.72
C LEU A 216 -1.21 -17.69 2.49
N ALA A 217 -1.73 -17.26 1.35
CA ALA A 217 -1.94 -18.11 0.18
C ALA A 217 -0.69 -18.43 -0.64
N ASN A 218 0.25 -17.48 -0.83
CA ASN A 218 1.42 -17.71 -1.68
C ASN A 218 2.63 -16.84 -1.31
N THR A 219 3.82 -17.43 -1.42
CA THR A 219 5.10 -16.74 -1.17
C THR A 219 5.70 -16.09 -2.43
N SER A 220 5.19 -16.44 -3.63
CA SER A 220 5.66 -15.91 -4.92
C SER A 220 4.49 -15.56 -5.87
N PRO A 221 4.58 -14.48 -6.67
CA PRO A 221 3.54 -14.13 -7.65
C PRO A 221 3.26 -15.25 -8.66
N MET A 222 2.03 -15.33 -9.18
CA MET A 222 1.64 -16.31 -10.22
C MET A 222 1.70 -15.75 -11.64
N CYS A 223 1.82 -14.43 -11.77
CA CYS A 223 1.81 -13.74 -13.06
C CYS A 223 2.70 -12.50 -13.05
N CYS A 224 3.15 -12.11 -14.24
CA CYS A 224 3.88 -10.87 -14.47
C CYS A 224 3.28 -10.08 -15.64
N VAL A 225 3.58 -8.78 -15.68
CA VAL A 225 3.09 -7.88 -16.71
C VAL A 225 4.24 -7.41 -17.61
N SER A 226 3.97 -7.30 -18.91
CA SER A 226 4.88 -6.70 -19.89
C SER A 226 4.15 -5.63 -20.69
N LEU A 227 4.85 -4.55 -21.04
CA LEU A 227 4.26 -3.34 -21.61
C LEU A 227 4.95 -2.99 -22.93
N SER A 228 4.18 -2.51 -23.90
CA SER A 228 4.72 -1.97 -25.15
C SER A 228 3.83 -0.87 -25.71
N SER A 229 4.37 -0.03 -26.60
CA SER A 229 3.59 1.03 -27.26
C SER A 229 3.99 1.17 -28.74
N PHE A 230 3.10 1.75 -29.55
CA PHE A 230 3.38 1.98 -30.97
C PHE A 230 4.48 3.03 -31.23
N TYR A 231 4.77 3.89 -30.24
CA TYR A 231 5.74 4.97 -30.35
C TYR A 231 7.11 4.61 -29.78
N ASN A 232 7.26 3.46 -29.13
CA ASN A 232 8.53 2.99 -28.57
C ASN A 232 8.82 1.57 -29.09
N PRO A 233 9.93 1.35 -29.82
CA PRO A 233 10.24 0.04 -30.39
C PRO A 233 10.66 -1.00 -29.33
N THR A 234 10.96 -0.57 -28.10
CA THR A 234 11.41 -1.45 -27.02
C THR A 234 10.22 -1.95 -26.22
N VAL A 235 10.16 -3.26 -25.99
CA VAL A 235 9.17 -3.88 -25.10
C VAL A 235 9.73 -3.91 -23.67
N THR A 236 8.98 -3.35 -22.73
CA THR A 236 9.24 -3.51 -21.29
C THR A 236 8.79 -4.91 -20.89
N ASN A 237 9.75 -5.84 -20.80
CA ASN A 237 9.48 -7.22 -20.42
C ASN A 237 9.20 -7.36 -18.91
N CYS A 238 8.67 -8.52 -18.51
CA CYS A 238 8.61 -8.89 -17.10
C CYS A 238 10.00 -8.85 -16.46
N ARG A 239 10.07 -8.49 -15.19
CA ARG A 239 11.33 -8.51 -14.44
C ARG A 239 11.89 -9.93 -14.36
N ASN A 240 13.21 -10.04 -14.34
CA ASN A 240 13.84 -11.32 -14.14
C ASN A 240 13.45 -11.87 -12.77
N CYS A 241 13.11 -13.15 -12.72
CA CYS A 241 12.74 -13.86 -11.50
C CYS A 241 11.48 -13.35 -10.79
N SER A 242 10.55 -12.70 -11.52
CA SER A 242 9.28 -12.22 -10.95
C SER A 242 8.50 -13.27 -10.17
N CYS A 243 8.54 -14.55 -10.59
CA CYS A 243 7.82 -15.63 -9.91
C CYS A 243 8.78 -16.65 -9.25
N GLY A 244 9.98 -16.20 -8.87
CA GLY A 244 10.99 -17.00 -8.19
C GLY A 244 11.97 -17.66 -9.16
N CYS A 245 13.27 -17.41 -8.93
CA CYS A 245 14.36 -18.19 -9.53
C CYS A 245 15.07 -18.99 -8.44
N ARG A 246 15.58 -20.17 -8.79
CA ARG A 246 16.50 -20.94 -7.95
C ARG A 246 17.82 -21.11 -8.68
N GLU A 247 18.92 -21.28 -7.94
CA GLU A 247 20.19 -21.70 -8.54
C GLU A 247 20.00 -23.07 -9.20
N ALA A 248 20.47 -23.18 -10.45
CA ALA A 248 20.27 -24.38 -11.25
C ALA A 248 21.15 -25.52 -10.72
N ASP A 249 20.59 -26.41 -9.90
CA ASP A 249 21.22 -27.68 -9.56
C ASP A 249 20.80 -28.77 -10.58
N ILE A 250 21.72 -29.70 -10.88
CA ILE A 250 21.59 -30.69 -11.96
C ILE A 250 20.40 -31.66 -11.73
N SER A 251 19.87 -31.70 -10.51
CA SER A 251 18.75 -32.56 -10.11
C SER A 251 17.39 -31.86 -10.02
N THR A 252 17.28 -30.54 -10.21
CA THR A 252 16.02 -29.80 -10.04
C THR A 252 15.47 -29.29 -11.38
N VAL A 253 14.48 -30.00 -11.94
CA VAL A 253 13.81 -29.61 -13.19
C VAL A 253 12.68 -28.63 -12.86
N SER A 254 13.00 -27.36 -12.62
CA SER A 254 12.00 -26.32 -12.31
C SER A 254 11.32 -25.72 -13.55
N CYS A 255 11.85 -25.97 -14.75
CA CYS A 255 11.24 -25.57 -16.02
C CYS A 255 11.77 -26.45 -17.16
N ILE A 256 10.99 -26.56 -18.24
CA ILE A 256 11.38 -27.31 -19.44
C ILE A 256 11.88 -26.33 -20.50
N ARG A 257 13.06 -26.61 -21.08
CA ARG A 257 13.52 -25.91 -22.28
C ARG A 257 12.90 -26.56 -23.52
N PRO A 258 12.61 -25.80 -24.59
CA PRO A 258 11.98 -26.32 -25.81
C PRO A 258 12.69 -27.51 -26.48
N SER A 259 13.97 -27.76 -26.14
CA SER A 259 14.82 -28.81 -26.72
C SER A 259 14.91 -30.11 -25.89
N ASP A 260 14.35 -30.16 -24.68
CA ASP A 260 14.52 -31.30 -23.77
C ASP A 260 13.43 -32.39 -23.93
N PRO A 261 13.75 -33.68 -23.71
CA PRO A 261 12.75 -34.76 -23.65
C PRO A 261 11.78 -34.56 -22.48
N LEU A 262 10.48 -34.77 -22.71
CA LEU A 262 9.45 -34.76 -21.67
C LEU A 262 9.56 -36.03 -20.81
N SER A 263 10.50 -36.05 -19.87
CA SER A 263 10.61 -37.12 -18.87
C SER A 263 11.04 -36.51 -17.54
N GLY A 264 10.06 -35.95 -16.81
CA GLY A 264 10.21 -35.45 -15.46
C GLY A 264 8.98 -35.81 -14.60
N PRO A 265 9.09 -35.75 -13.27
CA PRO A 265 8.04 -36.20 -12.35
C PRO A 265 6.71 -35.47 -12.53
N ASP A 266 5.66 -36.07 -11.97
CA ASP A 266 4.25 -35.72 -12.13
C ASP A 266 3.84 -34.48 -11.31
N GLU A 267 4.57 -33.37 -11.45
CA GLU A 267 4.19 -32.08 -10.83
C GLU A 267 3.49 -31.17 -11.85
N ASP A 268 2.34 -30.62 -11.45
CA ASP A 268 1.36 -29.88 -12.26
C ASP A 268 1.77 -28.42 -12.59
N ASP A 269 2.85 -27.94 -11.96
CA ASP A 269 3.33 -26.55 -12.04
C ASP A 269 4.60 -26.38 -12.90
N THR A 270 4.87 -27.31 -13.81
CA THR A 270 6.03 -27.21 -14.71
C THR A 270 5.80 -26.11 -15.77
N VAL A 271 6.69 -25.12 -15.81
CA VAL A 271 6.62 -23.97 -16.74
C VAL A 271 7.71 -24.02 -17.82
N GLU A 272 7.50 -23.32 -18.93
CA GLU A 272 8.54 -23.03 -19.93
C GLU A 272 9.60 -22.09 -19.35
N CYS A 273 10.87 -22.45 -19.54
CA CYS A 273 11.99 -21.65 -19.04
C CYS A 273 11.98 -20.26 -19.68
N SER A 274 11.73 -19.25 -18.85
CA SER A 274 11.76 -17.83 -19.21
C SER A 274 12.53 -17.06 -18.15
N ASN A 275 12.99 -15.86 -18.48
CA ASN A 275 13.73 -15.05 -17.51
C ASN A 275 12.89 -14.66 -16.28
N HIS A 276 11.56 -14.62 -16.40
CA HIS A 276 10.64 -14.24 -15.32
C HIS A 276 10.11 -15.43 -14.52
N MET A 277 10.17 -16.65 -15.07
CA MET A 277 9.68 -17.91 -14.47
C MET A 277 8.18 -17.94 -14.11
N CYS A 278 7.42 -16.89 -14.42
CA CYS A 278 5.99 -16.83 -14.19
C CYS A 278 5.17 -17.78 -15.09
N PRO A 279 4.22 -18.56 -14.52
CA PRO A 279 3.28 -19.37 -15.29
C PRO A 279 2.43 -18.55 -16.27
N ILE A 280 2.04 -17.34 -15.88
CA ILE A 280 1.21 -16.46 -16.70
C ILE A 280 1.93 -15.14 -16.98
N ARG A 281 1.82 -14.67 -18.22
CA ARG A 281 2.22 -13.31 -18.62
C ARG A 281 1.05 -12.56 -19.19
N VAL A 282 0.79 -11.37 -18.65
CA VAL A 282 -0.16 -10.42 -19.23
C VAL A 282 0.61 -9.35 -19.99
N HIS A 283 0.36 -9.23 -21.29
CA HIS A 283 0.98 -8.23 -22.15
C HIS A 283 -0.02 -7.14 -22.52
N TRP A 284 0.34 -5.89 -22.21
CA TRP A 284 -0.45 -4.70 -22.53
C TRP A 284 0.26 -3.87 -23.59
N HIS A 285 -0.31 -3.84 -24.79
CA HIS A 285 0.23 -3.10 -25.92
C HIS A 285 -0.64 -1.90 -26.27
N PHE A 286 -0.11 -0.69 -26.13
CA PHE A 286 -0.77 0.52 -26.60
C PHE A 286 -0.59 0.67 -28.11
N LYS A 287 -1.64 0.33 -28.87
CA LYS A 287 -1.58 0.12 -30.32
C LYS A 287 -1.77 1.41 -31.12
N ASN A 288 -2.79 2.21 -30.80
CA ASN A 288 -3.07 3.46 -31.50
C ASN A 288 -3.75 4.48 -30.60
N ASN A 289 -3.53 5.75 -30.92
CA ASN A 289 -4.18 6.91 -30.31
C ASN A 289 -5.06 7.62 -31.36
N TYR A 290 -6.37 7.41 -31.35
CA TYR A 290 -7.32 8.13 -32.24
C TYR A 290 -7.72 9.46 -31.62
N MET A 291 -8.63 10.25 -32.23
CA MET A 291 -9.05 11.53 -31.65
C MET A 291 -9.81 11.34 -30.34
N ASP A 292 -10.82 10.48 -30.36
CA ASP A 292 -11.83 10.23 -29.32
C ASP A 292 -11.57 8.98 -28.47
N GLN A 293 -10.71 8.07 -28.93
CA GLN A 293 -10.48 6.79 -28.29
C GLN A 293 -9.03 6.31 -28.37
N TRP A 294 -8.67 5.43 -27.44
CA TRP A 294 -7.43 4.65 -27.46
C TRP A 294 -7.70 3.22 -27.83
N ARG A 295 -6.78 2.63 -28.59
CA ARG A 295 -6.81 1.20 -28.89
C ARG A 295 -5.65 0.52 -28.18
N VAL A 296 -5.99 -0.40 -27.30
CA VAL A 296 -5.05 -1.27 -26.60
C VAL A 296 -5.26 -2.70 -27.05
N LYS A 297 -4.18 -3.47 -27.15
CA LYS A 297 -4.22 -4.92 -27.33
C LYS A 297 -3.76 -5.57 -26.03
N LEU A 298 -4.65 -6.36 -25.43
CA LEU A 298 -4.39 -7.16 -24.24
C LEU A 298 -4.15 -8.60 -24.69
N THR A 299 -3.03 -9.20 -24.28
CA THR A 299 -2.67 -10.59 -24.58
C THR A 299 -2.31 -11.31 -23.29
N ILE A 300 -2.89 -12.48 -23.05
CA ILE A 300 -2.58 -13.33 -21.90
C ILE A 300 -1.91 -14.58 -22.44
N SER A 301 -0.72 -14.90 -21.93
CA SER A 301 0.08 -16.05 -22.34
C SER A 301 0.22 -17.02 -21.16
N ASN A 302 0.03 -18.31 -21.42
CA ASN A 302 0.18 -19.40 -20.47
C ASN A 302 1.43 -20.23 -20.79
N TYR A 303 2.40 -20.18 -19.90
CA TYR A 303 3.69 -20.87 -19.98
C TYR A 303 3.69 -22.19 -19.22
N ASN A 304 2.62 -22.57 -18.52
CA ASN A 304 2.52 -23.88 -17.87
C ASN A 304 2.30 -24.96 -18.95
N PHE A 305 3.00 -26.10 -18.85
CA PHE A 305 2.90 -27.22 -19.82
C PHE A 305 1.77 -28.21 -19.54
N LYS A 306 1.26 -28.27 -18.31
CA LYS A 306 0.30 -29.29 -17.86
C LYS A 306 -1.03 -28.70 -17.42
N ARG A 307 -1.13 -27.38 -17.27
CA ARG A 307 -2.31 -26.69 -16.74
C ARG A 307 -3.01 -25.81 -17.75
N ASN A 308 -4.28 -26.13 -18.01
CA ASN A 308 -5.24 -25.24 -18.68
C ASN A 308 -5.99 -24.40 -17.64
N TYR A 309 -6.39 -23.18 -18.03
CA TYR A 309 -7.28 -22.35 -17.22
C TYR A 309 -8.63 -22.21 -17.93
N SER A 310 -9.65 -22.95 -17.48
CA SER A 310 -10.97 -23.00 -18.14
C SER A 310 -11.94 -21.90 -17.72
N ASN A 311 -11.64 -21.19 -16.61
CA ASN A 311 -12.41 -20.06 -16.08
C ASN A 311 -11.51 -18.85 -15.84
N TRP A 312 -10.59 -18.59 -16.78
CA TRP A 312 -9.64 -17.50 -16.62
C TRP A 312 -10.34 -16.14 -16.65
N ASN A 313 -9.83 -15.21 -15.84
CA ASN A 313 -10.21 -13.81 -15.90
C ASN A 313 -9.00 -12.91 -15.67
N VAL A 314 -9.14 -11.66 -16.11
CA VAL A 314 -8.19 -10.59 -15.82
C VAL A 314 -8.94 -9.37 -15.33
N LEU A 315 -8.55 -8.87 -14.17
CA LEU A 315 -8.99 -7.59 -13.65
C LEU A 315 -7.93 -6.53 -13.95
N VAL A 316 -8.33 -5.39 -14.48
CA VAL A 316 -7.43 -4.29 -14.78
C VAL A 316 -7.90 -3.01 -14.12
N GLN A 317 -7.00 -2.40 -13.34
CA GLN A 317 -7.17 -1.06 -12.79
C GLN A 317 -6.49 -0.06 -13.72
N HIS A 318 -7.26 0.85 -14.31
CA HIS A 318 -6.75 1.86 -15.24
C HIS A 318 -7.64 3.12 -15.23
N PRO A 319 -7.07 4.33 -15.18
CA PRO A 319 -7.84 5.59 -15.20
C PRO A 319 -8.83 5.69 -16.36
N GLY A 320 -8.42 5.26 -17.56
CA GLY A 320 -9.27 5.17 -18.76
C GLY A 320 -10.55 4.32 -18.66
N PHE A 321 -10.71 3.47 -17.64
CA PHE A 321 -11.98 2.74 -17.41
C PHE A 321 -13.02 3.53 -16.60
N THR A 322 -12.73 4.79 -16.26
CA THR A 322 -13.76 5.74 -15.82
C THR A 322 -14.82 5.91 -16.91
N GLN A 323 -14.39 5.96 -18.18
CA GLN A 323 -15.23 6.00 -19.37
C GLN A 323 -15.64 4.60 -19.85
N LYS A 324 -16.53 4.55 -20.85
CA LYS A 324 -16.99 3.28 -21.43
C LYS A 324 -15.85 2.61 -22.21
N ALA A 325 -15.61 1.33 -21.92
CA ALA A 325 -14.73 0.50 -22.73
C ALA A 325 -15.53 -0.46 -23.62
N ARG A 326 -15.00 -0.73 -24.81
CA ARG A 326 -15.53 -1.76 -25.71
C ARG A 326 -14.47 -2.84 -25.95
N THR A 327 -14.84 -4.08 -25.74
CA THR A 327 -14.02 -5.26 -26.05
C THR A 327 -14.60 -6.00 -27.24
N TYR A 328 -13.73 -6.62 -28.05
CA TYR A 328 -14.15 -7.34 -29.25
C TYR A 328 -14.14 -8.86 -29.12
N SER A 329 -13.30 -9.38 -28.22
CA SER A 329 -13.01 -10.82 -28.17
C SER A 329 -13.05 -11.39 -26.76
N PHE A 330 -13.28 -10.57 -25.74
CA PHE A 330 -13.52 -10.98 -24.35
C PHE A 330 -14.88 -10.44 -23.91
N ASN A 331 -15.52 -11.18 -23.01
CA ASN A 331 -16.56 -10.61 -22.18
C ASN A 331 -15.95 -9.57 -21.23
N SER A 332 -16.73 -8.55 -20.88
CA SER A 332 -16.25 -7.49 -20.00
C SER A 332 -17.34 -6.92 -19.12
N SER A 333 -16.98 -6.55 -17.90
CA SER A 333 -17.84 -5.84 -16.96
C SER A 333 -17.03 -4.83 -16.17
N LYS A 334 -17.62 -3.65 -15.96
CA LYS A 334 -17.06 -2.64 -15.07
C LYS A 334 -17.44 -3.02 -13.63
N LEU A 335 -16.45 -3.13 -12.75
CA LEU A 335 -16.70 -3.32 -11.33
C LEU A 335 -16.82 -1.96 -10.64
N GLN A 336 -17.77 -1.85 -9.73
CA GLN A 336 -17.90 -0.67 -8.88
C GLN A 336 -16.95 -0.81 -7.70
N THR A 337 -15.94 0.04 -7.63
CA THR A 337 -15.03 0.12 -6.51
C THR A 337 -15.37 1.34 -5.64
N VAL A 338 -15.45 1.12 -4.33
CA VAL A 338 -15.75 2.19 -3.37
C VAL A 338 -14.42 2.87 -3.02
N GLY A 339 -14.34 4.20 -3.19
CA GLY A 339 -13.18 4.99 -2.76
C GLY A 339 -11.98 5.03 -3.72
N LEU A 340 -12.06 4.39 -4.90
CA LEU A 340 -11.01 4.47 -5.93
C LEU A 340 -11.39 5.43 -7.06
N GLN A 341 -10.47 6.33 -7.43
CA GLN A 341 -10.66 7.26 -8.55
C GLN A 341 -10.48 6.57 -9.92
N ASP A 342 -9.64 5.53 -9.99
CA ASP A 342 -9.41 4.78 -11.21
C ASP A 342 -10.56 3.80 -11.50
N GLY A 343 -10.90 3.66 -12.78
CA GLY A 343 -11.85 2.64 -13.21
C GLY A 343 -11.25 1.23 -13.13
N VAL A 344 -12.10 0.26 -12.80
CA VAL A 344 -11.72 -1.15 -12.69
C VAL A 344 -12.60 -1.96 -13.63
N HIS A 345 -11.97 -2.79 -14.47
CA HIS A 345 -12.65 -3.55 -15.50
C HIS A 345 -12.22 -5.02 -15.46
N LEU A 346 -13.21 -5.91 -15.44
CA LEU A 346 -13.03 -7.35 -15.44
C LEU A 346 -13.21 -7.88 -16.86
N PHE A 347 -12.34 -8.79 -17.28
CA PHE A 347 -12.35 -9.44 -18.58
C PHE A 347 -12.28 -10.96 -18.44
N TRP A 348 -13.05 -11.70 -19.23
CA TRP A 348 -13.02 -13.16 -19.23
C TRP A 348 -13.38 -13.74 -20.60
N GLY A 349 -13.16 -15.05 -20.75
CA GLY A 349 -13.41 -15.78 -21.98
C GLY A 349 -14.88 -15.78 -22.44
N ILE A 350 -15.06 -15.92 -23.75
CA ILE A 350 -16.34 -16.15 -24.40
C ILE A 350 -16.46 -17.66 -24.69
N ASP A 351 -17.61 -18.23 -24.37
CA ASP A 351 -17.92 -19.63 -24.64
C ASP A 351 -17.66 -19.99 -26.11
N PHE A 352 -17.06 -21.16 -26.34
CA PHE A 352 -16.71 -21.70 -27.66
C PHE A 352 -15.70 -20.88 -28.48
N TYR A 353 -15.15 -19.79 -27.94
CA TYR A 353 -14.13 -18.98 -28.63
C TYR A 353 -12.80 -18.99 -27.90
N ASN A 354 -12.78 -18.48 -26.67
CA ASN A 354 -11.58 -18.40 -25.83
C ASN A 354 -11.91 -18.64 -24.36
N LYS A 355 -12.89 -19.51 -24.12
CA LYS A 355 -13.27 -19.98 -22.79
C LYS A 355 -12.07 -20.53 -22.01
N GLU A 356 -11.23 -21.32 -22.68
CA GLU A 356 -10.04 -21.91 -22.07
C GLU A 356 -8.76 -21.22 -22.54
N LEU A 357 -7.89 -20.89 -21.58
CA LEU A 357 -6.52 -20.53 -21.85
C LEU A 357 -5.67 -21.80 -21.76
N LEU A 358 -5.34 -22.33 -22.94
CA LEU A 358 -4.61 -23.59 -23.09
C LEU A 358 -3.18 -23.46 -22.56
N HIS A 359 -2.63 -24.59 -22.11
CA HIS A 359 -1.22 -24.75 -21.72
C HIS A 359 -0.27 -24.47 -22.89
N SER A 360 1.01 -24.27 -22.58
CA SER A 360 2.08 -24.23 -23.55
C SER A 360 2.38 -25.64 -24.08
N ASP A 361 2.54 -25.79 -25.39
CA ASP A 361 3.10 -27.00 -26.01
C ASP A 361 4.55 -26.75 -26.45
N LYS A 362 5.20 -27.75 -27.07
CA LYS A 362 6.60 -27.65 -27.52
C LYS A 362 6.82 -26.62 -28.64
N ASP A 363 5.77 -26.29 -29.38
CA ASP A 363 5.83 -25.48 -30.58
C ASP A 363 5.27 -24.06 -30.36
N ARG A 364 4.38 -23.87 -29.38
CA ARG A 364 3.61 -22.65 -29.14
C ARG A 364 3.20 -22.48 -27.68
N VAL A 365 3.33 -21.24 -27.21
CA VAL A 365 2.75 -20.78 -25.95
C VAL A 365 1.26 -20.54 -26.12
N GLY A 366 0.43 -21.15 -25.27
CA GLY A 366 -1.00 -20.92 -25.24
C GLY A 366 -1.29 -19.45 -24.97
N SER A 367 -2.17 -18.81 -25.76
CA SER A 367 -2.49 -17.41 -25.54
C SER A 367 -3.88 -17.01 -26.00
N VAL A 368 -4.46 -16.05 -25.29
CA VAL A 368 -5.72 -15.38 -25.66
C VAL A 368 -5.45 -13.89 -25.83
N THR A 369 -6.19 -13.23 -26.73
CA THR A 369 -5.96 -11.83 -27.06
C THR A 369 -7.28 -11.11 -27.29
N THR A 370 -7.36 -9.86 -26.86
CA THR A 370 -8.44 -8.95 -27.25
C THR A 370 -7.92 -7.57 -27.60
N GLU A 371 -8.72 -6.80 -28.31
CA GLU A 371 -8.55 -5.36 -28.45
C GLU A 371 -9.59 -4.63 -27.60
N ILE A 372 -9.12 -3.60 -26.91
CA ILE A 372 -9.90 -2.75 -26.01
C ILE A 372 -9.89 -1.35 -26.60
N LEU A 373 -11.09 -0.79 -26.80
CA LEU A 373 -11.28 0.62 -27.09
C LEU A 373 -11.71 1.34 -25.82
N MET A 374 -10.93 2.34 -25.42
CA MET A 374 -11.24 3.20 -24.28
C MET A 374 -11.51 4.61 -24.80
N GLU A 375 -12.67 5.16 -24.44
CA GLU A 375 -12.98 6.56 -24.75
C GLU A 375 -12.07 7.50 -23.95
N LYS A 376 -11.62 8.59 -24.59
CA LYS A 376 -10.80 9.59 -23.93
C LYS A 376 -11.67 10.60 -23.21
N ASP A 377 -11.22 10.98 -22.02
CA ASP A 377 -11.66 12.22 -21.40
C ASP A 377 -10.72 13.37 -21.82
N PRO A 378 -11.21 14.39 -22.55
CA PRO A 378 -10.40 15.52 -23.00
C PRO A 378 -9.78 16.33 -21.85
N ASN A 379 -10.39 16.29 -20.66
CA ASN A 379 -9.96 17.09 -19.52
C ASN A 379 -8.80 16.45 -18.73
N SER A 380 -8.56 15.15 -18.92
CA SER A 380 -7.54 14.37 -18.18
C SER A 380 -6.44 13.80 -19.08
N PHE A 381 -6.46 14.11 -20.38
CA PHE A 381 -5.54 13.55 -21.37
C PHE A 381 -4.09 14.05 -21.20
N THR A 382 -3.17 13.15 -20.82
CA THR A 382 -1.72 13.39 -20.91
C THR A 382 -0.96 12.12 -21.36
N LEU A 383 0.05 12.27 -22.23
CA LEU A 383 0.98 11.17 -22.58
C LEU A 383 2.24 11.18 -21.71
N SER A 384 2.47 12.24 -20.94
CA SER A 384 3.73 12.51 -20.23
C SER A 384 3.97 11.61 -19.01
N ASN A 385 2.93 10.98 -18.44
CA ASN A 385 3.00 10.28 -17.15
C ASN A 385 2.68 8.77 -17.24
N GLY A 386 2.82 8.14 -18.42
CA GLY A 386 2.51 6.72 -18.59
C GLY A 386 1.00 6.38 -18.46
N TRP A 387 0.13 7.37 -18.70
CA TRP A 387 -1.32 7.31 -18.50
C TRP A 387 -2.06 6.25 -19.36
N VAL A 388 -1.38 5.71 -20.38
CA VAL A 388 -1.89 4.68 -21.30
C VAL A 388 -1.66 3.24 -20.80
N PHE A 389 -1.00 3.10 -19.64
CA PHE A 389 -0.65 1.82 -19.04
C PHE A 389 -1.44 1.60 -17.74
N PRO A 390 -1.80 0.34 -17.44
CA PRO A 390 -2.57 0.01 -16.24
C PRO A 390 -1.76 0.22 -14.98
N ARG A 391 -2.45 0.53 -13.88
CA ARG A 391 -1.84 0.68 -12.56
C ARG A 391 -1.60 -0.68 -11.91
N ARG A 392 -2.58 -1.57 -12.03
CA ARG A 392 -2.55 -2.94 -11.51
C ARG A 392 -3.30 -3.88 -12.44
N ILE A 393 -2.85 -5.13 -12.47
CA ILE A 393 -3.49 -6.22 -13.19
C ILE A 393 -3.55 -7.42 -12.25
N TYR A 394 -4.71 -8.08 -12.20
CA TYR A 394 -4.89 -9.34 -11.49
C TYR A 394 -5.27 -10.42 -12.48
N PHE A 395 -4.76 -11.62 -12.30
CA PHE A 395 -5.15 -12.81 -13.05
C PHE A 395 -5.78 -13.82 -12.10
N ASN A 396 -7.03 -14.21 -12.34
CA ASN A 396 -7.80 -15.13 -11.48
C ASN A 396 -7.87 -14.72 -10.00
N GLY A 397 -7.77 -13.43 -9.69
CA GLY A 397 -7.72 -12.93 -8.32
C GLY A 397 -6.32 -12.70 -7.75
N GLU A 398 -5.27 -13.19 -8.42
CA GLU A 398 -3.88 -12.99 -7.99
C GLU A 398 -3.27 -11.73 -8.59
N ASN A 399 -2.58 -10.93 -7.77
CA ASN A 399 -1.92 -9.71 -8.23
C ASN A 399 -0.70 -10.03 -9.09
N CYS A 400 -0.63 -9.47 -10.30
CA CYS A 400 0.51 -9.67 -11.19
C CYS A 400 1.63 -8.68 -10.92
N GLU A 401 2.87 -9.16 -11.02
CA GLU A 401 4.06 -8.33 -10.86
C GLU A 401 4.18 -7.34 -12.02
N MET A 402 3.97 -6.05 -11.72
CA MET A 402 4.11 -4.96 -12.68
C MET A 402 5.59 -4.60 -12.91
N PRO A 403 6.01 -4.17 -14.12
CA PRO A 403 7.29 -3.50 -14.32
C PRO A 403 7.38 -2.23 -13.48
N LEU A 404 8.60 -1.76 -13.21
CA LEU A 404 8.79 -0.51 -12.50
C LEU A 404 8.33 0.68 -13.39
N PRO A 405 7.62 1.68 -12.85
CA PRO A 405 7.07 2.79 -13.64
C PRO A 405 8.08 3.57 -14.50
N ASP A 406 9.34 3.66 -14.07
CA ASP A 406 10.46 4.27 -14.78
C ASP A 406 10.89 3.50 -16.04
N THR A 407 10.57 2.20 -16.10
CA THR A 407 10.84 1.33 -17.26
C THR A 407 9.70 1.31 -18.27
N PHE A 408 8.60 2.06 -18.04
CA PHE A 408 7.47 2.07 -18.96
C PHE A 408 7.89 2.64 -20.32
N PRO A 409 7.27 2.19 -21.43
CA PRO A 409 7.58 2.75 -22.73
C PRO A 409 7.26 4.25 -22.77
N MET A 410 8.30 5.10 -22.80
CA MET A 410 8.15 6.56 -22.86
C MET A 410 8.12 7.06 -24.31
N LEU A 411 7.51 8.22 -24.52
CA LEU A 411 7.62 8.93 -25.80
C LEU A 411 9.10 9.18 -26.11
N PRO A 412 9.56 8.99 -27.35
CA PRO A 412 10.92 9.32 -27.72
C PRO A 412 11.16 10.80 -27.39
N ASN A 413 12.11 11.07 -26.50
CA ASN A 413 12.55 12.44 -26.23
C ASN A 413 13.04 13.02 -27.55
N GLY A 414 12.29 13.96 -28.11
CA GLY A 414 12.65 14.72 -29.30
C GLY A 414 13.81 15.69 -29.06
N SER A 415 14.77 15.36 -28.19
CA SER A 415 16.09 15.98 -28.28
C SER A 415 16.79 15.28 -29.43
N SER A 416 16.83 15.93 -30.59
CA SER A 416 17.87 15.66 -31.56
C SER A 416 19.18 15.51 -30.79
N THR A 417 19.90 14.40 -31.02
CA THR A 417 21.31 14.30 -30.70
C THR A 417 22.07 15.25 -31.64
N LEU A 418 21.80 16.55 -31.55
CA LEU A 418 22.83 17.51 -31.83
C LEU A 418 23.76 17.41 -30.63
N ARG A 419 24.86 16.66 -30.80
CA ARG A 419 26.06 16.87 -29.99
C ARG A 419 26.27 18.38 -29.94
N SER A 420 26.00 18.97 -28.80
CA SER A 420 26.24 20.37 -28.54
C SER A 420 27.75 20.58 -28.62
N THR A 421 28.22 21.01 -29.79
CA THR A 421 29.59 21.46 -30.05
C THR A 421 29.92 22.77 -29.31
N TYR A 422 29.12 23.16 -28.31
CA TYR A 422 29.30 24.35 -27.50
C TYR A 422 30.47 24.27 -26.51
N CYS A 423 31.10 23.10 -26.35
CA CYS A 423 32.39 22.99 -25.63
C CYS A 423 33.62 23.32 -26.49
N ALA A 424 33.49 23.45 -27.82
CA ALA A 424 34.61 23.83 -28.69
C ALA A 424 34.61 25.32 -29.09
N PHE A 425 33.47 26.02 -28.97
CA PHE A 425 33.37 27.43 -29.34
C PHE A 425 33.85 28.41 -28.25
N ASN A 426 33.86 27.97 -26.98
CA ASN A 426 34.34 28.81 -25.86
C ASN A 426 35.86 28.73 -25.61
N LEU A 427 36.54 27.75 -26.21
CA LEU A 427 38.01 27.61 -26.13
C LEU A 427 38.77 28.37 -27.24
N LEU A 428 38.08 28.83 -28.29
CA LEU A 428 38.72 29.60 -29.38
C LEU A 428 38.69 31.13 -29.15
N PHE A 429 37.81 31.64 -28.28
CA PHE A 429 37.72 33.08 -27.98
C PHE A 429 38.70 33.55 -26.89
N ILE A 430 39.28 32.64 -26.11
CA ILE A 430 40.23 32.97 -25.02
C ILE A 430 41.67 33.08 -25.54
N LEU A 431 41.98 32.60 -26.75
CA LEU A 431 43.33 32.65 -27.34
C LEU A 431 43.56 33.77 -28.37
N LEU A 432 42.60 34.69 -28.58
CA LEU A 432 42.73 35.76 -29.59
C LEU A 432 42.52 37.20 -29.11
N PHE A 433 42.41 37.47 -27.80
CA PHE A 433 42.41 38.84 -27.26
C PHE A 433 43.53 39.06 -26.23
N PRO A 434 44.79 39.11 -26.68
CA PRO A 434 45.59 40.27 -26.29
C PRO A 434 46.34 40.84 -27.50
N ALA A 435 45.62 41.24 -28.54
CA ALA A 435 46.20 42.02 -29.61
C ALA A 435 45.10 42.79 -30.35
N LEU A 436 44.62 43.90 -29.78
CA LEU A 436 44.10 45.10 -30.48
C LEU A 436 43.36 46.03 -29.50
N GLU A 437 44.08 46.64 -28.57
CA GLU A 437 43.63 47.93 -27.99
C GLU A 437 44.83 48.82 -27.60
N LYS A 438 45.80 48.91 -28.50
CA LYS A 438 46.64 50.11 -28.64
C LYS A 438 46.26 50.81 -29.93
N LYS A 439 45.26 51.69 -29.85
CA LYS A 439 45.00 52.87 -30.70
C LYS A 439 43.49 53.14 -30.78
N SER A 440 43.02 54.14 -30.04
CA SER A 440 42.05 55.16 -30.49
C SER A 440 41.22 55.70 -29.33
N HIS A 441 41.82 56.58 -28.52
CA HIS A 441 41.05 57.66 -27.90
C HIS A 441 41.89 58.94 -27.95
N LYS A 442 41.91 59.55 -29.13
CA LYS A 442 42.38 60.93 -29.37
C LYS A 442 41.21 61.69 -29.99
N ARG A 443 40.77 62.77 -29.31
CA ARG A 443 39.64 63.67 -29.63
C ARG A 443 38.26 63.01 -29.35
N HIS A 444 37.35 63.53 -28.54
CA HIS A 444 37.00 64.90 -28.18
C HIS A 444 36.41 64.92 -26.76
N LYS A 445 37.01 65.68 -25.84
CA LYS A 445 36.26 66.51 -24.87
C LYS A 445 37.19 67.58 -24.27
N ASN A 446 37.59 68.54 -25.11
CA ASN A 446 37.78 69.90 -24.62
C ASN A 446 36.37 70.45 -24.41
N LEU A 447 35.99 70.71 -23.15
CA LEU A 447 35.41 71.97 -22.68
C LEU A 447 34.76 71.72 -21.30
N ARG A 448 35.56 71.91 -20.25
CA ARG A 448 35.19 72.60 -19.00
C ARG A 448 36.34 72.46 -18.01
N GLU A 449 37.11 73.56 -17.94
CA GLU A 449 37.63 74.17 -16.72
C GLU A 449 38.51 73.26 -15.86
N THR A 450 39.85 73.31 -15.96
CA THR A 450 40.68 74.47 -15.56
C THR A 450 40.05 75.23 -14.40
N VAL A 451 40.32 74.77 -13.19
CA VAL A 451 40.90 75.53 -12.06
C VAL A 451 40.65 74.69 -10.80
N MET A 452 41.65 73.89 -10.44
CA MET A 452 41.94 73.61 -9.03
C MET A 452 42.81 74.75 -8.54
N ALA A 453 42.27 75.61 -7.67
CA ALA A 453 43.02 76.30 -6.61
C ALA A 453 42.06 77.15 -5.76
N ALA A 454 41.68 76.66 -4.58
CA ALA A 454 41.75 77.38 -3.31
C ALA A 454 41.01 76.64 -2.18
N LEU A 455 41.77 76.30 -1.12
CA LEU A 455 41.34 76.04 0.27
C LEU A 455 40.58 74.72 0.50
N GLY A 456 40.92 73.79 1.39
CA GLY A 456 41.96 73.64 2.41
C GLY A 456 41.60 72.39 3.24
N ASP A 457 42.56 71.50 3.48
CA ASP A 457 42.90 70.84 4.77
C ASP A 457 41.73 70.46 5.72
N GLN A 458 41.50 69.22 6.17
CA GLN A 458 42.43 68.33 6.89
C GLN A 458 41.98 66.84 6.89
N SER A 459 42.97 65.95 6.74
CA SER A 459 43.27 64.63 7.37
C SER A 459 42.15 63.79 8.04
N ALA A 460 42.13 62.45 8.09
CA ALA A 460 43.09 61.34 7.96
C ALA A 460 42.25 60.04 7.71
N ALA A 461 42.69 58.84 7.36
CA ALA A 461 43.97 58.15 7.45
C ALA A 461 43.98 56.92 6.50
N HIS A 462 45.19 56.41 6.24
CA HIS A 462 45.57 55.29 5.38
C HIS A 462 44.86 53.94 5.59
N ALA A 463 44.67 53.22 4.47
CA ALA A 463 44.85 51.77 4.41
C ALA A 463 45.45 51.37 3.04
N LYS A 464 46.49 50.52 3.10
CA LYS A 464 47.19 49.89 1.99
C LYS A 464 46.34 48.80 1.35
N GLU A 465 46.43 48.70 0.03
CA GLU A 465 46.01 47.55 -0.78
C GLU A 465 46.93 46.35 -0.51
N ASP A 466 46.33 45.17 -0.32
CA ASP A 466 46.95 43.88 -0.61
C ASP A 466 45.85 42.95 -1.20
N GLU A 467 46.21 42.20 -2.24
CA GLU A 467 45.32 41.44 -3.10
C GLU A 467 44.58 40.31 -2.36
N THR A 468 43.25 40.25 -2.47
CA THR A 468 42.45 39.08 -2.07
C THR A 468 41.64 38.52 -3.22
N VAL A 469 41.96 37.26 -3.52
CA VAL A 469 41.18 36.28 -4.29
C VAL A 469 39.71 36.35 -3.87
N VAL A 470 38.81 36.51 -4.85
CA VAL A 470 37.36 36.62 -4.63
C VAL A 470 36.81 35.27 -4.15
N ALA A 471 36.50 35.20 -2.87
CA ALA A 471 35.69 34.15 -2.26
C ALA A 471 34.20 34.38 -2.57
N GLU A 472 33.46 33.29 -2.74
CA GLU A 472 32.00 33.25 -2.87
C GLU A 472 31.30 33.96 -1.68
N PRO A 473 30.11 34.56 -1.88
CA PRO A 473 29.46 35.37 -0.85
C PRO A 473 28.92 34.51 0.31
N LYS A 474 29.20 34.96 1.55
CA LYS A 474 28.66 34.40 2.81
C LYS A 474 27.13 34.58 2.91
N PRO A 475 26.40 33.71 3.64
CA PRO A 475 24.99 33.92 3.95
C PRO A 475 24.80 35.16 4.84
N GLU A 476 23.71 35.88 4.64
CA GLU A 476 23.39 37.17 5.27
C GLU A 476 23.39 37.11 6.81
N ASP A 477 24.18 37.99 7.42
CA ASP A 477 24.37 38.15 8.86
C ASP A 477 23.16 38.91 9.47
N ARG A 478 21.99 38.26 9.55
CA ARG A 478 20.76 38.85 10.12
C ARG A 478 20.13 37.97 11.20
N PRO A 479 19.47 38.55 12.22
CA PRO A 479 18.71 37.78 13.20
C PRO A 479 17.60 36.97 12.54
N ILE A 480 17.27 35.83 13.13
CA ILE A 480 16.17 34.97 12.68
C ILE A 480 14.87 35.78 12.72
N SER A 481 14.14 35.78 11.61
CA SER A 481 12.96 36.60 11.40
C SER A 481 11.75 35.82 10.88
N ASN A 482 11.97 34.71 10.18
CA ASN A 482 10.93 33.89 9.60
C ASN A 482 11.12 32.41 9.96
N ILE A 483 10.18 31.85 10.71
CA ILE A 483 10.21 30.47 11.19
C ILE A 483 9.07 29.69 10.56
N VAL A 484 9.38 28.49 10.07
CA VAL A 484 8.39 27.50 9.68
C VAL A 484 8.38 26.36 10.71
N ILE A 485 7.23 26.11 11.32
CA ILE A 485 7.00 24.98 12.22
C ILE A 485 6.24 23.91 11.45
N VAL A 486 6.82 22.71 11.32
CA VAL A 486 6.20 21.56 10.65
C VAL A 486 5.74 20.57 11.71
N ILE A 487 4.43 20.32 11.76
CA ILE A 487 3.77 19.41 12.70
C ILE A 487 2.93 18.40 11.91
N ALA A 488 2.91 17.13 12.34
CA ALA A 488 2.23 16.07 11.60
C ALA A 488 0.71 16.04 11.87
N MET A 489 0.31 16.20 13.13
CA MET A 489 -1.08 16.01 13.56
C MET A 489 -1.76 17.33 13.95
N GLN A 490 -3.06 17.41 13.70
CA GLN A 490 -3.87 18.57 14.10
C GLN A 490 -3.88 18.75 15.62
N THR A 491 -3.92 17.64 16.36
CA THR A 491 -3.96 17.61 17.83
C THR A 491 -2.70 18.21 18.46
N GLU A 492 -1.56 18.10 17.78
CA GLU A 492 -0.28 18.68 18.21
C GLU A 492 -0.18 20.16 17.80
N ALA A 493 -0.75 20.50 16.63
CA ALA A 493 -0.68 21.84 16.06
C ALA A 493 -1.57 22.87 16.79
N LEU A 494 -2.82 22.51 17.10
CA LEU A 494 -3.81 23.45 17.61
C LEU A 494 -3.41 24.15 18.92
N PRO A 495 -2.80 23.48 19.92
CA PRO A 495 -2.30 24.15 21.12
C PRO A 495 -1.32 25.28 20.80
N VAL A 496 -0.35 25.02 19.90
CA VAL A 496 0.66 25.99 19.47
C VAL A 496 0.00 27.15 18.70
N VAL A 497 -0.94 26.85 17.80
CA VAL A 497 -1.73 27.85 17.06
C VAL A 497 -2.45 28.79 18.02
N ASN A 498 -3.13 28.23 19.03
CA ASN A 498 -3.87 29.02 20.01
C ASN A 498 -2.93 29.87 20.88
N ARG A 499 -1.78 29.32 21.29
CA ARG A 499 -0.81 30.02 22.13
C ARG A 499 -0.23 31.26 21.47
N PHE A 500 0.12 31.15 20.19
CA PHE A 500 0.67 32.27 19.42
C PHE A 500 -0.40 33.07 18.68
N GLN A 501 -1.68 32.75 18.86
CA GLN A 501 -2.82 33.40 18.20
C GLN A 501 -2.65 33.44 16.67
N LEU A 502 -2.16 32.34 16.09
CA LEU A 502 -1.95 32.24 14.65
C LEU A 502 -3.31 32.12 13.93
N THR A 503 -3.42 32.74 12.76
CA THR A 503 -4.62 32.70 11.94
C THR A 503 -4.45 31.73 10.79
N GLU A 504 -5.48 30.95 10.49
CA GLU A 504 -5.50 30.08 9.30
C GLU A 504 -5.48 30.94 8.03
N ASP A 505 -4.66 30.55 7.05
CA ASP A 505 -4.58 31.21 5.76
C ASP A 505 -5.54 30.55 4.75
N PRO A 506 -6.70 31.15 4.44
CA PRO A 506 -7.64 30.59 3.48
C PRO A 506 -7.12 30.66 2.03
N HIS A 507 -6.08 31.45 1.76
CA HIS A 507 -5.44 31.59 0.44
C HIS A 507 -3.98 31.14 0.51
N SER A 508 -3.78 29.95 1.07
CA SER A 508 -2.47 29.33 1.24
C SER A 508 -1.64 29.38 -0.06
N PRO A 509 -0.32 29.64 0.02
CA PRO A 509 0.57 29.71 -1.15
C PRO A 509 0.87 28.34 -1.79
N PHE A 510 0.21 27.28 -1.31
CA PHE A 510 0.38 25.92 -1.79
C PHE A 510 -0.55 25.59 -2.96
N PRO A 511 -0.26 24.55 -3.76
CA PRO A 511 -1.07 24.18 -4.91
C PRO A 511 -2.54 23.94 -4.54
N GLN A 512 -3.47 24.42 -5.37
CA GLN A 512 -4.89 24.24 -5.12
C GLN A 512 -5.27 22.75 -5.08
N GLY A 513 -6.07 22.36 -4.08
CA GLY A 513 -6.58 21.00 -3.91
C GLY A 513 -5.74 20.10 -2.99
N VAL A 514 -4.59 20.57 -2.50
CA VAL A 514 -3.88 19.88 -1.41
C VAL A 514 -4.59 20.09 -0.08
N PRO A 515 -4.59 19.10 0.84
CA PRO A 515 -5.25 19.22 2.15
C PRO A 515 -4.45 20.06 3.15
N TRP A 516 -3.27 20.55 2.77
CA TRP A 516 -2.31 21.18 3.68
C TRP A 516 -2.87 22.48 4.26
N VAL A 517 -2.69 22.64 5.58
CA VAL A 517 -3.19 23.80 6.31
C VAL A 517 -2.01 24.62 6.81
N ARG A 518 -2.08 25.93 6.58
CA ARG A 518 -1.12 26.91 7.07
C ARG A 518 -1.79 27.83 8.07
N TYR A 519 -1.20 27.95 9.24
CA TYR A 519 -1.46 29.03 10.18
C TYR A 519 -0.29 30.00 10.16
N HIS A 520 -0.56 31.30 10.24
CA HIS A 520 0.48 32.32 10.23
C HIS A 520 0.17 33.43 11.22
N GLY A 521 1.22 34.11 11.67
CA GLY A 521 1.10 35.25 12.58
C GLY A 521 2.47 35.82 12.90
N THR A 522 2.47 36.98 13.54
CA THR A 522 3.69 37.61 14.04
C THR A 522 3.72 37.53 15.55
N TYR A 523 4.80 37.02 16.11
CA TYR A 523 5.04 36.99 17.55
C TYR A 523 6.37 37.67 17.85
N LYS A 524 6.30 38.81 18.55
CA LYS A 524 7.46 39.69 18.76
C LYS A 524 8.09 40.08 17.40
N ASN A 525 9.36 39.74 17.16
CA ASN A 525 10.08 40.05 15.93
C ASN A 525 10.08 38.87 14.93
N LEU A 526 9.33 37.81 15.22
CA LEU A 526 9.30 36.57 14.42
C LEU A 526 7.99 36.47 13.64
N ASN A 527 8.10 36.20 12.35
CA ASN A 527 7.01 35.71 11.53
C ASN A 527 6.97 34.19 11.68
N ILE A 528 5.88 33.68 12.26
CA ILE A 528 5.68 32.26 12.52
C ILE A 528 4.69 31.73 11.49
N ASN A 529 5.09 30.67 10.80
CA ASN A 529 4.24 29.88 9.91
C ASN A 529 4.19 28.46 10.44
N LEU A 530 3.03 28.01 10.90
CA LEU A 530 2.82 26.62 11.30
C LEU A 530 2.09 25.90 10.19
N ILE A 531 2.65 24.79 9.72
CA ILE A 531 2.10 24.00 8.62
C ILE A 531 1.93 22.56 9.10
N TRP A 532 0.77 21.98 8.79
CA TRP A 532 0.55 20.56 8.93
C TRP A 532 -0.08 19.97 7.66
N PRO A 533 0.17 18.68 7.34
CA PRO A 533 -0.30 18.03 6.11
C PRO A 533 -1.81 17.97 5.89
N GLY A 534 -2.63 18.30 6.90
CA GLY A 534 -4.07 18.18 6.76
C GLY A 534 -4.56 16.74 6.84
N LYS A 535 -5.87 16.58 6.62
CA LYS A 535 -6.53 15.27 6.65
C LYS A 535 -6.44 14.58 5.29
N ASP A 536 -6.19 13.28 5.32
CA ASP A 536 -6.28 12.44 4.13
C ASP A 536 -7.72 12.51 3.58
N PRO A 537 -7.91 12.87 2.30
CA PRO A 537 -9.25 13.02 1.74
C PRO A 537 -10.08 11.72 1.69
N ALA A 538 -9.44 10.55 1.70
CA ALA A 538 -10.13 9.26 1.61
C ALA A 538 -10.52 8.72 2.99
N LEU A 539 -9.65 8.87 3.99
CA LEU A 539 -9.76 8.26 5.31
C LEU A 539 -10.14 9.27 6.41
N GLY A 540 -9.94 10.57 6.20
CA GLY A 540 -10.26 11.62 7.17
C GLY A 540 -9.35 11.67 8.41
N VAL A 541 -8.25 10.91 8.41
CA VAL A 541 -7.21 10.93 9.45
C VAL A 541 -6.11 11.94 9.11
N ASP A 542 -5.33 12.36 10.10
CA ASP A 542 -4.19 13.26 9.85
C ASP A 542 -3.16 12.57 8.96
N SER A 543 -2.65 13.27 7.94
CA SER A 543 -1.72 12.69 6.95
C SER A 543 -0.29 12.66 7.52
N VAL A 544 -0.07 11.77 8.49
CA VAL A 544 1.23 11.49 9.11
C VAL A 544 2.22 10.83 8.13
N GLY A 545 3.46 10.65 8.57
CA GLY A 545 4.49 9.93 7.82
C GLY A 545 5.43 10.81 6.99
N THR A 546 6.44 10.16 6.42
CA THR A 546 7.61 10.77 5.81
C THR A 546 7.26 11.50 4.52
N ILE A 547 6.38 10.93 3.70
CA ILE A 547 5.99 11.48 2.39
C ILE A 547 5.28 12.82 2.57
N SER A 548 4.23 12.85 3.38
CA SER A 548 3.43 14.05 3.65
C SER A 548 4.30 15.17 4.22
N SER A 549 5.17 14.82 5.19
CA SER A 549 6.07 15.75 5.85
C SER A 549 7.14 16.31 4.92
N ALA A 550 7.71 15.48 4.03
CA ALA A 550 8.66 15.94 3.02
C ALA A 550 8.01 16.92 2.03
N LEU A 551 6.80 16.61 1.56
CA LEU A 551 6.08 17.46 0.60
C LEU A 551 5.73 18.83 1.19
N VAL A 552 5.16 18.87 2.40
CA VAL A 552 4.83 20.15 3.04
C VAL A 552 6.08 20.95 3.37
N THR A 553 7.16 20.29 3.80
CA THR A 553 8.45 20.96 4.09
C THR A 553 9.02 21.58 2.82
N TYR A 554 9.03 20.83 1.71
CA TYR A 554 9.52 21.31 0.42
C TYR A 554 8.72 22.53 -0.05
N ALA A 555 7.39 22.42 -0.05
CA ALA A 555 6.51 23.50 -0.47
C ALA A 555 6.64 24.73 0.43
N ALA A 556 6.75 24.53 1.75
CA ALA A 556 6.94 25.61 2.71
C ALA A 556 8.24 26.37 2.47
N ILE A 557 9.36 25.67 2.26
CA ILE A 557 10.64 26.32 2.00
C ILE A 557 10.58 27.14 0.70
N GLN A 558 10.03 26.56 -0.37
CA GLN A 558 9.93 27.24 -1.67
C GLN A 558 9.04 28.48 -1.60
N ALA A 559 7.89 28.39 -0.93
CA ALA A 559 6.91 29.47 -0.88
C ALA A 559 7.23 30.55 0.15
N LEU A 560 7.80 30.16 1.29
CA LEU A 560 7.94 31.04 2.46
C LEU A 560 9.37 31.47 2.74
N GLN A 561 10.38 30.78 2.20
CA GLN A 561 11.80 31.07 2.40
C GLN A 561 12.16 31.32 3.89
N PRO A 562 11.94 30.33 4.77
CA PRO A 562 12.23 30.47 6.20
C PRO A 562 13.73 30.55 6.50
N ASP A 563 14.06 31.28 7.57
CA ASP A 563 15.41 31.32 8.14
C ASP A 563 15.71 30.04 8.95
N LEU A 564 14.66 29.42 9.51
CA LEU A 564 14.75 28.25 10.38
C LEU A 564 13.48 27.39 10.28
N ILE A 565 13.68 26.07 10.25
CA ILE A 565 12.61 25.07 10.36
C ILE A 565 12.61 24.48 11.77
N ILE A 566 11.43 24.31 12.34
CA ILE A 566 11.23 23.55 13.59
C ILE A 566 10.27 22.41 13.29
N ASN A 567 10.74 21.17 13.38
CA ASN A 567 9.84 20.03 13.38
C ASN A 567 9.47 19.68 14.83
N ALA A 568 8.21 19.89 15.19
CA ALA A 568 7.70 19.65 16.53
C ALA A 568 6.63 18.55 16.47
N GLY A 569 6.66 17.62 17.41
CA GLY A 569 5.68 16.54 17.48
C GLY A 569 5.91 15.60 18.66
N THR A 570 4.96 14.71 18.86
CA THR A 570 5.09 13.59 19.79
C THR A 570 5.93 12.46 19.18
N ALA A 571 6.47 11.60 20.04
CA ALA A 571 7.37 10.53 19.64
C ALA A 571 7.41 9.41 20.69
N GLY A 572 7.88 8.23 20.28
CA GLY A 572 8.24 7.16 21.20
C GLY A 572 9.63 7.37 21.79
N GLY A 573 9.84 7.02 23.05
CA GLY A 573 11.13 7.09 23.75
C GLY A 573 11.64 5.72 24.18
N PHE A 574 12.95 5.57 24.33
CA PHE A 574 13.56 4.35 24.88
C PHE A 574 13.97 4.55 26.34
N LYS A 575 13.39 3.78 27.25
CA LYS A 575 13.72 3.78 28.68
C LYS A 575 15.17 3.34 28.90
N ALA A 576 15.69 2.40 28.12
CA ALA A 576 17.10 2.03 28.11
C ALA A 576 18.04 3.20 27.79
N LYS A 577 17.52 4.25 27.14
CA LYS A 577 18.23 5.51 26.83
C LYS A 577 17.87 6.65 27.79
N GLY A 578 17.14 6.37 28.87
CA GLY A 578 16.77 7.36 29.89
C GLY A 578 15.56 8.23 29.54
N ALA A 579 14.76 7.83 28.54
CA ALA A 579 13.50 8.50 28.20
C ALA A 579 12.39 8.12 29.19
N SER A 580 11.52 9.08 29.46
CA SER A 580 10.30 8.95 30.27
C SER A 580 9.16 9.70 29.59
N VAL A 581 7.92 9.22 29.75
CA VAL A 581 6.74 9.91 29.23
C VAL A 581 6.69 11.35 29.72
N GLY A 582 6.47 12.29 28.80
CA GLY A 582 6.47 13.73 29.04
C GLY A 582 7.84 14.41 28.88
N ASP A 583 8.92 13.65 28.69
CA ASP A 583 10.23 14.24 28.37
C ASP A 583 10.20 14.97 27.03
N ILE A 584 10.92 16.09 26.97
CA ILE A 584 11.15 16.85 25.74
C ILE A 584 12.62 16.69 25.31
N PHE A 585 12.80 16.22 24.09
CA PHE A 585 14.11 16.05 23.46
C PHE A 585 14.31 17.04 22.31
N VAL A 586 15.54 17.52 22.19
CA VAL A 586 16.08 18.13 20.97
C VAL A 586 16.89 17.07 20.22
N ALA A 587 16.56 16.78 18.97
CA ALA A 587 17.31 15.78 18.22
C ALA A 587 18.70 16.32 17.82
N SER A 588 19.77 15.56 18.04
CA SER A 588 21.12 15.89 17.54
C SER A 588 21.30 15.51 16.08
N ASP A 589 20.77 14.33 15.72
CA ASP A 589 20.85 13.73 14.41
C ASP A 589 19.53 13.01 14.10
N CYS A 590 19.19 12.91 12.82
CA CYS A 590 18.02 12.19 12.33
C CYS A 590 18.47 11.12 11.32
N ALA A 591 17.94 9.90 11.45
CA ALA A 591 18.22 8.78 10.56
C ALA A 591 16.96 7.93 10.32
N PHE A 592 16.88 7.25 9.17
CA PHE A 592 15.83 6.27 8.90
C PHE A 592 16.18 4.89 9.45
N HIS A 593 15.18 4.12 9.90
CA HIS A 593 15.35 2.71 10.29
C HIS A 593 14.67 1.71 9.34
N ASP A 594 13.77 2.16 8.48
CA ASP A 594 12.94 1.33 7.60
C ASP A 594 13.41 1.29 6.13
N ARG A 595 14.40 2.10 5.76
CA ARG A 595 14.96 2.20 4.39
C ARG A 595 16.19 1.30 4.20
N ARG A 596 16.00 -0.02 4.27
CA ARG A 596 17.08 -1.02 4.20
C ARG A 596 17.43 -1.37 2.76
N ILE A 597 18.59 -0.91 2.28
CA ILE A 597 19.06 -1.16 0.91
C ILE A 597 20.44 -1.84 0.97
N PRO A 598 20.54 -3.18 0.87
CA PRO A 598 21.79 -3.92 1.07
C PRO A 598 22.70 -3.87 -0.16
N ILE A 599 22.98 -2.66 -0.63
CA ILE A 599 23.88 -2.36 -1.75
C ILE A 599 24.87 -1.32 -1.25
N PRO A 600 26.20 -1.49 -1.47
CA PRO A 600 27.19 -0.53 -1.00
C PRO A 600 26.85 0.91 -1.39
N VAL A 601 27.04 1.84 -0.46
CA VAL A 601 26.68 3.28 -0.55
C VAL A 601 25.18 3.53 -0.45
N PHE A 602 24.34 2.68 -1.06
CA PHE A 602 22.89 2.78 -0.92
C PHE A 602 22.39 2.39 0.47
N ASP A 603 23.14 1.55 1.18
CA ASP A 603 22.96 1.25 2.60
C ASP A 603 23.05 2.52 3.47
N LEU A 604 24.12 3.30 3.29
CA LEU A 604 24.32 4.59 3.97
C LEU A 604 23.28 5.63 3.54
N TYR A 605 22.93 5.66 2.25
CA TYR A 605 21.84 6.51 1.75
C TYR A 605 20.49 6.15 2.37
N GLY A 606 20.23 4.85 2.54
CA GLY A 606 19.04 4.31 3.19
C GLY A 606 18.93 4.81 4.63
N VAL A 607 19.98 4.66 5.43
CA VAL A 607 20.07 5.23 6.79
C VAL A 607 19.89 6.74 6.76
N GLY A 608 20.50 7.42 5.79
CA GLY A 608 20.23 8.84 5.52
C GLY A 608 20.57 9.77 6.67
N LEU A 609 21.58 9.42 7.48
CA LEU A 609 21.99 10.17 8.68
C LEU A 609 22.27 11.64 8.35
N ARG A 610 21.57 12.54 9.05
CA ARG A 610 21.73 14.00 8.94
C ARG A 610 21.80 14.63 10.31
N LYS A 611 22.70 15.60 10.45
CA LYS A 611 22.79 16.43 11.65
C LYS A 611 21.68 17.48 11.65
N ALA A 612 21.05 17.64 12.82
CA ALA A 612 20.23 18.81 13.09
C ALA A 612 21.12 20.06 13.30
N LEU A 613 20.52 21.24 13.34
CA LEU A 613 21.23 22.45 13.72
C LEU A 613 21.74 22.32 15.17
N GLU A 614 23.04 22.55 15.37
CA GLU A 614 23.65 22.56 16.70
C GLU A 614 23.15 23.79 17.48
N THR A 615 22.53 23.54 18.64
CA THR A 615 21.88 24.58 19.47
C THR A 615 22.29 24.49 20.95
N PRO A 616 23.60 24.56 21.25
CA PRO A 616 24.13 24.34 22.59
C PRO A 616 23.60 25.36 23.61
N ASN A 617 23.32 26.60 23.21
CA ASN A 617 22.83 27.61 24.14
C ASN A 617 21.36 27.36 24.50
N LEU A 618 20.53 26.96 23.54
CA LEU A 618 19.13 26.60 23.72
C LEU A 618 19.01 25.39 24.63
N ILE A 619 19.80 24.34 24.36
CA ILE A 619 19.83 23.12 25.17
C ILE A 619 20.19 23.45 26.63
N LYS A 620 21.21 24.30 26.82
CA LYS A 620 21.69 24.70 28.15
C LYS A 620 20.68 25.58 28.90
N GLU A 621 20.10 26.59 28.25
CA GLU A 621 19.19 27.55 28.86
C GLU A 621 17.85 26.90 29.24
N LEU A 622 17.32 26.05 28.35
CA LEU A 622 16.04 25.38 28.53
C LEU A 622 16.17 24.01 29.23
N ASN A 623 17.40 23.57 29.51
CA ASN A 623 17.71 22.28 30.13
C ASN A 623 17.01 21.09 29.43
N LEU A 624 17.06 21.09 28.09
CA LEU A 624 16.41 20.06 27.28
C LEU A 624 17.30 18.82 27.14
N LYS A 625 16.66 17.64 27.04
CA LYS A 625 17.39 16.40 26.77
C LYS A 625 17.80 16.35 25.31
N VAL A 626 18.90 15.67 25.02
CA VAL A 626 19.42 15.51 23.65
C VAL A 626 19.50 14.03 23.32
N ALA A 627 19.03 13.65 22.14
CA ALA A 627 19.11 12.27 21.65
C ALA A 627 19.17 12.24 20.12
N LYS A 628 19.60 11.12 19.55
CA LYS A 628 19.40 10.85 18.13
C LYS A 628 17.95 10.40 17.89
N LEU A 629 17.39 10.86 16.78
CA LEU A 629 16.05 10.51 16.32
C LEU A 629 16.13 9.45 15.23
N SER A 630 15.32 8.40 15.34
CA SER A 630 15.13 7.44 14.26
C SER A 630 13.70 7.46 13.73
N THR A 631 13.58 7.56 12.41
CA THR A 631 12.30 7.77 11.71
C THR A 631 11.94 6.57 10.83
N GLY A 632 10.66 6.22 10.78
CA GLY A 632 10.11 5.25 9.83
C GLY A 632 8.59 5.39 9.74
N ASP A 633 7.98 4.93 8.66
CA ASP A 633 6.54 5.14 8.39
C ASP A 633 5.59 4.23 9.20
N SER A 634 6.13 3.35 10.04
CA SER A 634 5.37 2.45 10.91
C SER A 634 5.33 2.96 12.37
N LEU A 635 4.13 2.99 12.96
CA LEU A 635 3.96 3.33 14.38
C LEU A 635 4.52 2.23 15.29
N ASP A 636 4.27 0.96 14.94
CA ASP A 636 4.85 -0.20 15.62
C ASP A 636 6.35 -0.35 15.33
N MET A 637 6.96 -1.41 15.86
CA MET A 637 8.38 -1.69 15.72
C MET A 637 8.60 -3.18 15.49
N THR A 638 9.00 -3.55 14.27
CA THR A 638 9.41 -4.93 13.99
C THR A 638 10.82 -5.19 14.53
N GLN A 639 11.23 -6.46 14.59
CA GLN A 639 12.58 -6.83 15.02
C GLN A 639 13.68 -6.24 14.10
N GLN A 640 13.37 -6.07 12.81
CA GLN A 640 14.25 -5.44 11.83
C GLN A 640 14.39 -3.93 12.06
N ASP A 641 13.28 -3.27 12.44
CA ASP A 641 13.29 -1.85 12.80
C ASP A 641 14.07 -1.64 14.08
N GLU A 642 13.82 -2.46 15.11
CA GLU A 642 14.54 -2.45 16.38
C GLU A 642 16.07 -2.56 16.17
N SER A 643 16.49 -3.53 15.35
CA SER A 643 17.92 -3.72 15.03
C SER A 643 18.54 -2.47 14.40
N SER A 644 17.79 -1.79 13.52
CA SER A 644 18.25 -0.59 12.82
C SER A 644 18.25 0.64 13.74
N ILE A 645 17.26 0.77 14.62
CA ILE A 645 17.17 1.82 15.64
C ILE A 645 18.33 1.70 16.63
N ILE A 646 18.65 0.48 17.08
CA ILE A 646 19.81 0.21 17.93
C ILE A 646 21.11 0.58 17.21
N ALA A 647 21.25 0.19 15.94
CA ALA A 647 22.42 0.53 15.13
C ALA A 647 22.58 2.05 14.93
N ASN A 648 21.47 2.79 14.83
CA ASN A 648 21.45 4.25 14.76
C ASN A 648 21.75 4.93 16.11
N ASP A 649 21.78 4.18 17.21
CA ASP A 649 21.95 4.69 18.58
C ASP A 649 20.88 5.72 18.96
N ALA A 650 19.64 5.47 18.54
CA ALA A 650 18.53 6.40 18.75
C ALA A 650 17.96 6.35 20.17
N GLY A 651 17.60 7.52 20.70
CA GLY A 651 16.89 7.66 21.98
C GLY A 651 15.41 7.96 21.81
N VAL A 652 15.00 8.37 20.61
CA VAL A 652 13.63 8.75 20.26
C VAL A 652 13.27 8.17 18.88
N LYS A 653 12.01 7.73 18.71
CA LYS A 653 11.44 7.16 17.48
C LYS A 653 10.25 8.00 17.00
N ASP A 654 10.20 8.38 15.73
CA ASP A 654 9.06 9.09 15.13
C ASP A 654 8.77 8.62 13.69
N MET A 655 7.87 9.34 12.99
CA MET A 655 7.42 9.01 11.63
C MET A 655 7.73 10.10 10.58
N GLU A 656 8.37 11.21 10.94
CA GLU A 656 8.55 12.37 10.03
C GLU A 656 9.96 12.97 10.00
N GLY A 657 10.67 12.97 11.13
CA GLY A 657 11.80 13.88 11.38
C GLY A 657 12.94 13.75 10.38
N ALA A 658 13.38 12.52 10.04
CA ALA A 658 14.45 12.31 9.06
C ALA A 658 14.07 12.78 7.64
N ALA A 659 12.78 12.76 7.29
CA ALA A 659 12.30 13.26 6.00
C ALA A 659 12.28 14.79 5.95
N VAL A 660 11.88 15.44 7.05
CA VAL A 660 12.01 16.91 7.20
C VAL A 660 13.49 17.32 7.14
N ALA A 661 14.37 16.59 7.85
CA ALA A 661 15.82 16.81 7.81
C ALA A 661 16.40 16.65 6.40
N TYR A 662 15.95 15.63 5.65
CA TYR A 662 16.34 15.41 4.26
C TYR A 662 16.05 16.61 3.37
N VAL A 663 14.82 17.15 3.45
CA VAL A 663 14.39 18.27 2.61
C VAL A 663 15.07 19.58 3.03
N ALA A 664 15.19 19.81 4.34
CA ALA A 664 15.89 20.97 4.88
C ALA A 664 17.37 21.01 4.44
N ASP A 665 18.07 19.88 4.52
CA ASP A 665 19.44 19.74 4.03
C ASP A 665 19.55 19.91 2.50
N LEU A 666 18.61 19.36 1.74
CA LEU A 666 18.57 19.52 0.28
C LEU A 666 18.46 21.00 -0.13
N LEU A 667 17.64 21.77 0.58
CA LEU A 667 17.39 23.19 0.32
C LEU A 667 18.25 24.14 1.17
N LYS A 668 19.20 23.60 1.95
CA LYS A 668 20.16 24.32 2.79
C LYS A 668 19.51 25.29 3.78
N VAL A 669 18.40 24.87 4.38
CA VAL A 669 17.72 25.59 5.47
C VAL A 669 18.03 24.92 6.82
N PRO A 670 18.48 25.66 7.85
CA PRO A 670 18.68 25.11 9.19
C PRO A 670 17.40 24.51 9.79
N ALA A 671 17.52 23.39 10.51
CA ALA A 671 16.37 22.71 11.11
C ALA A 671 16.66 22.21 12.54
N ILE A 672 15.69 22.40 13.44
CA ILE A 672 15.67 21.87 14.83
C ILE A 672 14.48 20.92 14.96
N PHE A 673 14.63 19.88 15.79
CA PHE A 673 13.61 18.87 16.00
C PHE A 673 13.28 18.77 17.49
N ILE A 674 12.04 19.05 17.86
CA ILE A 674 11.54 19.01 19.24
C ILE A 674 10.58 17.83 19.34
N LYS A 675 10.92 16.84 20.16
CA LYS A 675 10.17 15.59 20.29
C LYS A 675 9.72 15.37 21.72
N ALA A 676 8.41 15.24 21.91
CA ALA A 676 7.81 14.99 23.21
C ALA A 676 7.42 13.52 23.36
N VAL A 677 7.95 12.85 24.38
CA VAL A 677 7.78 11.39 24.55
C VAL A 677 6.37 11.06 25.05
N THR A 678 5.58 10.36 24.24
CA THR A 678 4.21 9.91 24.56
C THR A 678 4.15 8.50 25.13
N ASP A 679 5.06 7.65 24.68
CA ASP A 679 5.07 6.21 24.93
C ASP A 679 6.51 5.71 25.04
N ILE A 680 6.68 4.62 25.78
CA ILE A 680 7.97 3.96 25.98
C ILE A 680 8.02 2.71 25.10
N VAL A 681 8.82 2.77 24.04
CA VAL A 681 8.86 1.75 22.98
C VAL A 681 9.38 0.40 23.50
N ASP A 682 10.34 0.42 24.43
CA ASP A 682 10.89 -0.74 25.14
C ASP A 682 10.18 -0.99 26.50
N GLY A 683 8.94 -0.53 26.62
CA GLY A 683 8.11 -0.63 27.82
C GLY A 683 7.14 -1.82 27.81
N ASP A 684 6.41 -1.99 28.91
CA ASP A 684 5.49 -3.12 29.09
C ASP A 684 4.08 -2.89 28.46
N LYS A 685 3.80 -1.67 28.00
CA LYS A 685 2.49 -1.28 27.46
C LYS A 685 2.48 -1.27 25.93
N PRO A 686 1.36 -1.63 25.28
CA PRO A 686 1.22 -1.45 23.84
C PRO A 686 1.38 0.03 23.44
N THR A 687 2.23 0.29 22.45
CA THR A 687 2.58 1.64 21.95
C THR A 687 1.35 2.49 21.66
N ALA A 688 0.38 1.96 20.91
CA ALA A 688 -0.82 2.70 20.51
C ALA A 688 -1.71 3.10 21.71
N GLU A 689 -1.79 2.25 22.74
CA GLU A 689 -2.59 2.53 23.94
C GLU A 689 -1.92 3.60 24.81
N GLU A 690 -0.60 3.48 25.05
CA GLU A 690 0.14 4.45 25.84
C GLU A 690 0.20 5.82 25.14
N PHE A 691 0.37 5.83 23.82
CA PHE A 691 0.28 7.02 22.99
C PHE A 691 -1.06 7.73 23.19
N LEU A 692 -2.20 7.05 22.96
CA LEU A 692 -3.53 7.67 23.08
C LEU A 692 -3.85 8.10 24.52
N GLN A 693 -3.38 7.36 25.52
CA GLN A 693 -3.57 7.68 26.93
C GLN A 693 -2.87 8.99 27.30
N ASN A 694 -1.64 9.19 26.83
CA ASN A 694 -0.80 10.31 27.24
C ASN A 694 -0.86 11.52 26.30
N LEU A 695 -1.39 11.35 25.09
CA LEU A 695 -1.38 12.35 24.02
C LEU A 695 -1.77 13.75 24.50
N ALA A 696 -2.90 13.89 25.21
CA ALA A 696 -3.39 15.20 25.65
C ALA A 696 -2.46 15.91 26.67
N ALA A 697 -1.83 15.14 27.56
CA ALA A 697 -0.91 15.71 28.55
C ALA A 697 0.45 16.07 27.92
N VAL A 698 0.93 15.23 27.02
CA VAL A 698 2.24 15.40 26.38
C VAL A 698 2.18 16.49 25.30
N THR A 699 1.06 16.67 24.59
CA THR A 699 0.89 17.82 23.67
C THR A 699 0.89 19.15 24.40
N ALA A 700 0.38 19.21 25.64
CA ALA A 700 0.49 20.43 26.47
C ALA A 700 1.96 20.71 26.88
N ALA A 701 2.75 19.67 27.13
CA ALA A 701 4.19 19.82 27.40
C ALA A 701 4.95 20.25 26.14
N LEU A 702 4.62 19.67 24.98
CA LEU A 702 5.18 20.06 23.69
C LEU A 702 4.89 21.53 23.38
N ASP A 703 3.65 21.98 23.58
CA ASP A 703 3.22 23.37 23.39
C ASP A 703 4.05 24.35 24.24
N LEU A 704 4.24 24.03 25.53
CA LEU A 704 5.08 24.84 26.41
C LEU A 704 6.56 24.85 25.95
N ALA A 705 7.09 23.71 25.51
CA ALA A 705 8.47 23.64 25.02
C ALA A 705 8.66 24.46 23.74
N VAL A 706 7.72 24.38 22.80
CA VAL A 706 7.73 25.19 21.58
C VAL A 706 7.68 26.69 21.93
N GLU A 707 6.89 27.08 22.92
CA GLU A 707 6.88 28.46 23.43
C GLU A 707 8.25 28.92 23.93
N GLN A 708 8.88 28.11 24.78
CA GLN A 708 10.19 28.41 25.35
C GLN A 708 11.26 28.53 24.27
N VAL A 709 11.23 27.63 23.28
CA VAL A 709 12.15 27.65 22.12
C VAL A 709 11.94 28.90 21.27
N ILE A 710 10.71 29.24 20.90
CA ILE A 710 10.42 30.46 20.11
C ILE A 710 10.83 31.72 20.87
N ASN A 711 10.57 31.77 22.18
CA ASN A 711 11.00 32.87 23.03
C ASN A 711 12.52 33.02 23.08
N PHE A 712 13.24 31.90 23.14
CA PHE A 712 14.70 31.88 23.13
C PHE A 712 15.28 32.35 21.78
N ILE A 713 14.68 31.92 20.66
CA ILE A 713 15.13 32.27 19.30
C ILE A 713 14.91 33.75 18.99
N ASN A 714 13.86 34.37 19.53
CA ASN A 714 13.50 35.74 19.19
C ASN A 714 14.65 36.74 19.43
N GLY A 715 15.12 37.35 18.33
CA GLY A 715 16.21 38.34 18.35
C GLY A 715 17.62 37.77 18.26
N LYS A 716 17.76 36.45 18.07
CA LYS A 716 19.05 35.76 17.94
C LYS A 716 19.41 35.44 16.50
N TYR A 717 20.71 35.30 16.25
CA TYR A 717 21.25 34.70 15.02
C TYR A 717 21.30 33.18 15.14
N THR A 718 21.32 32.48 14.00
CA THR A 718 21.43 31.01 13.97
C THR A 718 22.69 30.49 14.69
N SER A 719 23.76 31.27 14.74
CA SER A 719 25.01 30.96 15.45
C SER A 719 24.95 31.12 16.97
N GLU A 720 23.92 31.78 17.50
CA GLU A 720 23.73 32.01 18.93
C GLU A 720 22.77 31.00 19.58
N LEU A 721 22.23 30.07 18.78
CA LEU A 721 21.24 29.12 19.24
C LEU A 721 21.79 28.04 20.18
#